data_AF-A0A315XCY7-F1
#
_entry.id   AF-A0A315XCY7-F1
#
_cell.length_a   1.000
_cell.length_b   1.000
_cell.length_c   1.000
_cell.angle_alpha   90.00
_cell.angle_beta   90.00
_cell.angle_gamma   90.00
#
_symmetry.space_group_name_H-M   'P 1'
#
loop_
_entity.id
_entity.type
_entity.pdbx_description
1 polymer ?
#
loop_
_entity_poly.entity_id
_entity_poly.type
_entity_poly.pdbx_seq_one_letter_code
_entity_poly.pdbx_strand_id
1 'polypeptide(L)'
;MTRIMIVDDKENDRYMLEVLLKGYGYEVTGAENGAQALEFARKDPPDVFISDIMMPVMDGFTLCRELKADKRLKTIPVIFYTATYTSQMDEELARNLGAREYIIKPQDPEALVAKLRKIMEERVPGENAQPPLGEEMEFFRQYNRILFQKLEKKMAEIQKAYDTALLEIIRRKLAEEILGESEEKYRTLIQKIQVAVVVQGSDTQILTSNSMAQELLGITENQTLRKEAIDPALHLFYEDGIEIPPEKYPANQVLATRQKLRNFIIRMHHPDKKDDVWVLINADPVFGKKDEITQVIVTFNDITELKKVGQALQISEEKFLKAFRCSPIALTLARVEDGVLVEANHAFEEITGYSVAEALGKTAIELNLFPKPDERPIETLKIKKQMRNIELHLRHKSGEPRTVQCSAELITIDKSEYILSTTEDITERKRAQESIRLMGLELQTIYDNTYTLFAYLDRDFNYIRVNLAYARADLKHPDFFIGKNHFKLYPHAENEAIFHRVVETGQPYRAYAKPFEYPDHPEWGVTYWDWTLVPVFDAEKTVTRLIYTLLNVTERELAQEELKKSESMLKRTQHLAKVGGWEYDIENKKISWSDEVYCIYGVSPEEYDPNDMKRDIQFYMLEDREAIGRAFNSAVNESIPYDLQVRFVNARGKNLWVRTMGQVDKKDGRPVRIFGNIMDITEMKNTQEKLSKLNEELEKRVKDRTAELETKNAELEHLNHVYVGRELRMIELKRINSELEIKIASLEKTGGN
;
A
#
# COMPACT_ATOMS: atom_id res chain seq x y z
N MET A 1 46.70 131.63 -57.03
CA MET A 1 46.08 130.68 -56.10
C MET A 1 46.88 129.39 -56.20
N THR A 2 47.19 128.71 -55.09
CA THR A 2 48.01 127.48 -55.13
C THR A 2 47.14 126.27 -55.48
N ARG A 3 47.65 125.41 -56.37
CA ARG A 3 46.96 124.22 -56.89
C ARG A 3 47.45 122.92 -56.24
N ILE A 4 46.54 122.12 -55.71
CA ILE A 4 46.85 120.84 -55.04
C ILE A 4 46.18 119.68 -55.80
N MET A 5 46.92 118.59 -56.02
CA MET A 5 46.40 117.35 -56.56
C MET A 5 46.25 116.30 -55.45
N ILE A 6 45.04 115.76 -55.29
CA ILE A 6 44.75 114.65 -54.36
C ILE A 6 44.60 113.35 -55.14
N VAL A 7 45.24 112.28 -54.68
CA VAL A 7 45.18 110.96 -55.31
C VAL A 7 44.79 109.92 -54.26
N ASP A 8 43.60 109.35 -54.39
CA ASP A 8 43.05 108.37 -53.45
C ASP A 8 42.00 107.53 -54.19
N ASP A 9 41.99 106.21 -54.02
CA ASP A 9 41.06 105.31 -54.69
C ASP A 9 39.67 105.31 -54.06
N LYS A 10 39.57 105.76 -52.81
CA LYS A 10 38.31 105.89 -52.10
C LYS A 10 37.70 107.25 -52.36
N GLU A 11 36.56 107.24 -53.04
CA GLU A 11 35.78 108.43 -53.38
C GLU A 11 35.47 109.30 -52.14
N ASN A 12 35.12 108.68 -51.01
CA ASN A 12 34.80 109.39 -49.78
C ASN A 12 36.01 110.14 -49.18
N ASP A 13 37.19 109.50 -49.14
CA ASP A 13 38.41 110.09 -48.57
C ASP A 13 38.89 111.25 -49.46
N ARG A 14 38.85 111.04 -50.79
CA ARG A 14 39.17 112.06 -51.80
C ARG A 14 38.25 113.27 -51.68
N TYR A 15 36.93 113.05 -51.61
CA TYR A 15 35.93 114.11 -51.50
C TYR A 15 36.12 114.93 -50.22
N MET A 16 36.38 114.27 -49.08
CA MET A 16 36.59 114.96 -47.80
C MET A 16 37.82 115.88 -47.83
N LEU A 17 38.94 115.42 -48.40
CA LEU A 17 40.15 116.23 -48.52
C LEU A 17 39.97 117.40 -49.51
N GLU A 18 39.24 117.19 -50.61
CA GLU A 18 38.91 118.25 -51.55
C GLU A 18 38.09 119.37 -50.90
N VAL A 19 37.04 119.01 -50.18
CA VAL A 19 36.18 119.97 -49.46
C VAL A 19 36.99 120.75 -48.44
N LEU A 20 37.84 120.06 -47.67
CA LEU A 20 38.68 120.69 -46.66
C LEU A 20 39.63 121.72 -47.28
N LEU A 21 40.42 121.34 -48.28
CA LEU A 21 41.46 122.21 -48.84
C LEU A 21 40.88 123.36 -49.67
N LYS A 22 39.77 123.15 -50.40
CA LYS A 22 39.02 124.24 -51.06
C LYS A 22 38.53 125.28 -50.04
N GLY A 23 38.10 124.83 -48.85
CA GLY A 23 37.68 125.69 -47.75
C GLY A 23 38.78 126.64 -47.23
N TYR A 24 40.05 126.24 -47.34
CA TYR A 24 41.21 127.08 -46.96
C TYR A 24 41.77 127.94 -48.12
N GLY A 25 41.07 127.99 -49.26
CA GLY A 25 41.40 128.85 -50.40
C GLY A 25 42.39 128.24 -51.40
N TYR A 26 42.59 126.92 -51.38
CA TYR A 26 43.37 126.21 -52.39
C TYR A 26 42.49 125.78 -53.58
N GLU A 27 43.08 125.72 -54.76
CA GLU A 27 42.44 125.11 -55.93
C GLU A 27 42.83 123.63 -55.97
N VAL A 28 41.85 122.72 -56.01
CA VAL A 28 42.09 121.29 -55.76
C VAL A 28 41.51 120.44 -56.88
N THR A 29 42.32 119.51 -57.38
CA THR A 29 41.96 118.51 -58.38
C THR A 29 42.14 117.10 -57.80
N GLY A 30 41.20 116.19 -58.06
CA GLY A 30 41.24 114.81 -57.57
C GLY A 30 41.54 113.77 -58.66
N ALA A 31 42.19 112.67 -58.28
CA ALA A 31 42.42 111.49 -59.10
C ALA A 31 42.21 110.19 -58.30
N GLU A 32 41.75 109.13 -58.97
CA GLU A 32 41.39 107.82 -58.38
C GLU A 32 42.58 106.86 -58.25
N ASN A 33 43.67 107.11 -58.96
CA ASN A 33 44.88 106.29 -58.93
C ASN A 33 46.08 107.09 -59.46
N GLY A 34 47.28 106.56 -59.26
CA GLY A 34 48.52 107.22 -59.67
C GLY A 34 48.62 107.47 -61.18
N ALA A 35 48.08 106.58 -62.03
CA ALA A 35 48.21 106.72 -63.48
C ALA A 35 47.39 107.92 -63.99
N GLN A 36 46.17 108.06 -63.47
CA GLN A 36 45.30 109.20 -63.76
C GLN A 36 45.90 110.51 -63.26
N ALA A 37 46.45 110.52 -62.04
CA ALA A 37 47.09 111.71 -61.46
C ALA A 37 48.29 112.19 -62.29
N LEU A 38 49.12 111.25 -62.76
CA LEU A 38 50.28 111.54 -63.61
C LEU A 38 49.86 112.13 -64.97
N GLU A 39 48.77 111.61 -65.56
CA GLU A 39 48.23 112.15 -66.81
C GLU A 39 47.73 113.59 -66.64
N PHE A 40 46.99 113.86 -65.56
CA PHE A 40 46.48 115.21 -65.26
C PHE A 40 47.61 116.20 -65.02
N ALA A 41 48.63 115.82 -64.26
CA ALA A 41 49.76 116.70 -63.95
C ALA A 41 50.63 117.06 -65.15
N ARG A 42 50.75 116.19 -66.16
CA ARG A 42 51.47 116.50 -67.41
C ARG A 42 50.74 117.56 -68.24
N LYS A 43 49.41 117.56 -68.21
CA LYS A 43 48.57 118.55 -68.89
C LYS A 43 48.60 119.88 -68.15
N ASP A 44 48.30 119.89 -66.84
CA ASP A 44 48.32 121.09 -66.00
C ASP A 44 49.05 120.80 -64.67
N PRO A 45 50.30 121.28 -64.49
CA PRO A 45 51.11 120.93 -63.31
C PRO A 45 50.57 121.56 -62.01
N PRO A 46 50.32 120.76 -60.95
CA PRO A 46 49.96 121.28 -59.63
C PRO A 46 51.19 121.83 -58.88
N ASP A 47 50.96 122.57 -57.80
CA ASP A 47 52.02 123.03 -56.90
C ASP A 47 52.40 121.96 -55.85
N VAL A 48 51.50 121.03 -55.50
CA VAL A 48 51.72 119.95 -54.51
C VAL A 48 50.88 118.71 -54.84
N PHE A 49 51.40 117.50 -54.58
CA PHE A 49 50.62 116.25 -54.56
C PHE A 49 50.39 115.73 -53.14
N ILE A 50 49.19 115.22 -52.88
CA ILE A 50 48.82 114.44 -51.70
C ILE A 50 48.28 113.09 -52.20
N SER A 51 48.91 111.97 -51.86
CA SER A 51 48.57 110.64 -52.40
C SER A 51 48.40 109.60 -51.31
N ASP A 52 47.37 108.75 -51.39
CA ASP A 52 47.39 107.46 -50.69
C ASP A 52 48.45 106.56 -51.34
N ILE A 53 48.92 105.58 -50.57
CA ILE A 53 49.94 104.62 -50.98
C ILE A 53 49.29 103.44 -51.65
N MET A 54 48.29 102.83 -51.00
CA MET A 54 47.68 101.60 -51.48
C MET A 54 46.49 101.95 -52.38
N MET A 55 46.74 102.02 -53.68
CA MET A 55 45.71 102.25 -54.69
C MET A 55 45.83 101.23 -55.82
N PRO A 56 44.71 100.82 -56.44
CA PRO A 56 44.73 99.96 -57.62
C PRO A 56 45.33 100.69 -58.83
N VAL A 57 45.69 99.94 -59.87
CA VAL A 57 46.26 100.40 -61.15
C VAL A 57 47.68 100.97 -61.03
N MET A 58 47.87 102.04 -60.25
CA MET A 58 49.18 102.59 -59.92
C MET A 58 49.14 103.12 -58.50
N ASP A 59 49.96 102.50 -57.65
CA ASP A 59 50.07 102.83 -56.25
C ASP A 59 50.87 104.14 -56.02
N GLY A 60 50.78 104.69 -54.82
CA GLY A 60 51.40 105.99 -54.50
C GLY A 60 52.93 105.96 -54.60
N PHE A 61 53.57 104.84 -54.25
CA PHE A 61 55.02 104.70 -54.36
C PHE A 61 55.47 104.77 -55.82
N THR A 62 54.77 104.05 -56.69
CA THR A 62 55.02 104.06 -58.14
C THR A 62 54.75 105.45 -58.72
N LEU A 63 53.65 106.11 -58.34
CA LEU A 63 53.35 107.48 -58.74
C LEU A 63 54.49 108.45 -58.38
N CYS A 64 54.97 108.43 -57.14
CA CYS A 64 56.04 109.32 -56.69
C CYS A 64 57.32 109.12 -57.51
N ARG A 65 57.68 107.86 -57.78
CA ARG A 65 58.83 107.52 -58.62
C ARG A 65 58.71 108.11 -60.03
N GLU A 66 57.56 107.93 -60.67
CA GLU A 66 57.30 108.44 -62.03
C GLU A 66 57.31 109.99 -62.07
N LEU A 67 56.76 110.64 -61.04
CA LEU A 67 56.79 112.10 -60.91
C LEU A 67 58.22 112.65 -60.78
N LYS A 68 59.09 111.96 -60.02
CA LYS A 68 60.49 112.37 -59.85
C LYS A 68 61.37 112.09 -61.06
N ALA A 69 61.00 111.12 -61.90
CA ALA A 69 61.66 110.87 -63.17
C ALA A 69 61.30 111.90 -64.26
N ASP A 70 60.14 112.55 -64.17
CA ASP A 70 59.65 113.49 -65.17
C ASP A 70 60.36 114.86 -65.09
N LYS A 71 60.98 115.31 -66.21
CA LYS A 71 61.75 116.56 -66.26
C LYS A 71 60.95 117.81 -65.86
N ARG A 72 59.64 117.83 -66.11
CA ARG A 72 58.75 118.97 -65.82
C ARG A 72 58.15 118.92 -64.42
N LEU A 73 57.98 117.72 -63.84
CA LEU A 73 57.23 117.51 -62.60
C LEU A 73 58.11 117.18 -61.39
N LYS A 74 59.38 116.79 -61.62
CA LYS A 74 60.30 116.34 -60.55
C LYS A 74 60.47 117.31 -59.37
N THR A 75 60.33 118.62 -59.63
CA THR A 75 60.48 119.67 -58.61
C THR A 75 59.23 119.86 -57.74
N ILE A 76 58.09 119.25 -58.11
CA ILE A 76 56.84 119.36 -57.35
C ILE A 76 56.92 118.42 -56.13
N PRO A 77 56.59 118.90 -54.91
CA PRO A 77 56.59 118.09 -53.70
C PRO A 77 55.44 117.06 -53.70
N VAL A 78 55.74 115.84 -53.24
CA VAL A 78 54.79 114.74 -53.07
C VAL A 78 54.68 114.41 -51.59
N ILE A 79 53.45 114.33 -51.08
CA ILE A 79 53.14 114.00 -49.69
C ILE A 79 52.30 112.72 -49.70
N PHE A 80 52.71 111.72 -48.90
CA PHE A 80 51.89 110.53 -48.70
C PHE A 80 50.90 110.73 -47.55
N TYR A 81 49.65 110.29 -47.76
CA TYR A 81 48.56 110.38 -46.79
C TYR A 81 47.84 109.03 -46.71
N THR A 82 48.15 108.19 -45.70
CA THR A 82 47.69 106.78 -45.68
C THR A 82 47.19 106.27 -44.32
N ALA A 83 46.32 105.24 -44.31
CA ALA A 83 45.64 104.70 -43.13
C ALA A 83 46.38 103.58 -42.37
N THR A 84 47.54 103.12 -42.86
CA THR A 84 48.24 101.96 -42.28
C THR A 84 49.31 102.34 -41.27
N TYR A 85 49.39 101.56 -40.17
CA TYR A 85 50.51 101.53 -39.21
C TYR A 85 51.84 101.50 -39.95
N THR A 86 52.65 102.54 -39.77
CA THR A 86 53.96 102.68 -40.39
C THR A 86 54.94 101.69 -39.77
N SER A 87 55.55 100.83 -40.60
CA SER A 87 56.84 100.27 -40.24
C SER A 87 57.92 101.31 -40.58
N GLN A 88 59.02 101.33 -39.83
CA GLN A 88 60.16 102.23 -40.10
C GLN A 88 60.67 102.11 -41.54
N MET A 89 60.48 100.93 -42.15
CA MET A 89 60.79 100.65 -43.56
C MET A 89 59.89 101.40 -44.55
N ASP A 90 58.61 101.66 -44.23
CA ASP A 90 57.69 102.38 -45.14
C ASP A 90 58.07 103.87 -45.25
N GLU A 91 58.50 104.50 -44.15
CA GLU A 91 58.96 105.90 -44.13
C GLU A 91 60.33 106.08 -44.79
N GLU A 92 61.23 105.11 -44.63
CA GLU A 92 62.52 105.09 -45.32
C GLU A 92 62.35 104.96 -46.83
N LEU A 93 61.46 104.06 -47.28
CA LEU A 93 61.14 103.90 -48.70
C LEU A 93 60.52 105.18 -49.29
N ALA A 94 59.59 105.81 -48.59
CA ALA A 94 58.98 107.08 -49.02
C ALA A 94 60.01 108.20 -49.17
N ARG A 95 60.92 108.37 -48.20
CA ARG A 95 62.00 109.37 -48.26
C ARG A 95 62.97 109.10 -49.41
N ASN A 96 63.38 107.86 -49.59
CA ASN A 96 64.30 107.46 -50.66
C ASN A 96 63.72 107.70 -52.06
N LEU A 97 62.40 107.65 -52.23
CA LEU A 97 61.72 107.97 -53.50
C LEU A 97 61.63 109.48 -53.79
N GLY A 98 62.03 110.34 -52.85
CA GLY A 98 61.96 111.79 -52.98
C GLY A 98 60.60 112.39 -52.57
N ALA A 99 59.79 111.65 -51.80
CA ALA A 99 58.62 112.25 -51.15
C ALA A 99 59.08 113.29 -50.12
N ARG A 100 58.37 114.42 -50.06
CA ARG A 100 58.74 115.52 -49.17
C ARG A 100 58.29 115.28 -47.73
N GLU A 101 57.17 114.61 -47.55
CA GLU A 101 56.62 114.32 -46.23
C GLU A 101 55.74 113.06 -46.28
N TYR A 102 55.58 112.42 -45.13
CA TYR A 102 54.73 111.25 -44.94
C TYR A 102 53.76 111.50 -43.78
N ILE A 103 52.45 111.30 -44.01
CA ILE A 103 51.38 111.61 -43.07
C ILE A 103 50.45 110.41 -42.91
N ILE A 104 50.14 110.05 -41.65
CA ILE A 104 49.23 108.96 -41.29
C ILE A 104 47.81 109.51 -41.05
N LYS A 105 46.79 108.84 -41.59
CA LYS A 105 45.36 109.11 -41.37
C LYS A 105 44.90 108.54 -40.01
N PRO A 106 43.96 109.19 -39.32
CA PRO A 106 43.45 110.53 -39.54
C PRO A 106 44.38 111.58 -38.92
N GLN A 107 44.55 112.70 -39.60
CA GLN A 107 45.21 113.88 -39.02
C GLN A 107 44.17 114.97 -38.82
N ASP A 108 44.31 115.74 -37.74
CA ASP A 108 43.49 116.92 -37.50
C ASP A 108 43.56 117.91 -38.70
N PRO A 109 42.41 118.47 -39.16
CA PRO A 109 42.36 119.33 -40.33
C PRO A 109 43.27 120.56 -40.28
N GLU A 110 43.37 121.22 -39.12
CA GLU A 110 44.21 122.41 -38.95
C GLU A 110 45.69 122.03 -38.98
N ALA A 111 46.04 120.90 -38.38
CA ALA A 111 47.40 120.37 -38.37
C ALA A 111 47.87 119.92 -39.77
N LEU A 112 46.96 119.37 -40.59
CA LEU A 112 47.23 119.01 -41.98
C LEU A 112 47.53 120.27 -42.81
N VAL A 113 46.68 121.30 -42.71
CA VAL A 113 46.86 122.56 -43.46
C VAL A 113 48.09 123.34 -43.00
N ALA A 114 48.41 123.34 -41.71
CA ALA A 114 49.62 123.98 -41.19
C ALA A 114 50.90 123.34 -41.73
N LYS A 115 50.94 122.00 -41.82
CA LYS A 115 52.05 121.28 -42.45
C LYS A 115 52.16 121.61 -43.93
N LEU A 116 51.04 121.65 -44.65
CA LEU A 116 51.01 122.02 -46.07
C LEU A 116 51.55 123.43 -46.31
N ARG A 117 51.14 124.43 -45.50
CA ARG A 117 51.66 125.80 -45.60
C ARG A 117 53.17 125.88 -45.37
N LYS A 118 53.67 125.23 -44.31
CA LYS A 118 55.10 125.19 -44.01
C LYS A 118 55.91 124.63 -45.18
N ILE A 119 55.44 123.51 -45.75
CA ILE A 119 56.08 122.87 -46.91
C ILE A 119 56.11 123.79 -48.14
N MET A 120 55.11 124.66 -48.30
CA MET A 120 55.04 125.61 -49.41
C MET A 120 55.87 126.90 -49.20
N GLU A 121 55.98 127.39 -47.96
CA GLU A 121 56.74 128.61 -47.62
C GLU A 121 58.25 128.41 -47.66
N GLU A 122 58.74 127.20 -47.37
CA GLU A 122 60.14 126.80 -47.51
C GLU A 122 60.55 126.57 -48.98
N ARG A 123 60.17 127.49 -49.88
CA ARG A 123 60.47 127.46 -51.32
C ARG A 123 61.94 127.84 -51.57
N VAL A 124 62.86 126.92 -51.30
CA VAL A 124 64.28 127.04 -51.70
C VAL A 124 64.40 126.70 -53.19
N PRO A 125 64.77 127.64 -54.09
CA PRO A 125 65.07 127.32 -55.47
C PRO A 125 66.40 126.56 -55.52
N GLY A 126 66.34 125.29 -55.90
CA GLY A 126 67.54 124.55 -56.29
C GLY A 126 68.19 123.67 -55.23
N GLU A 127 67.43 123.05 -54.32
CA GLU A 127 67.93 121.82 -53.70
C GLU A 127 67.74 120.64 -54.67
N ASN A 128 68.85 120.29 -55.32
CA ASN A 128 69.01 119.08 -56.09
C ASN A 128 68.74 117.86 -55.20
N ALA A 129 67.53 117.31 -55.29
CA ALA A 129 67.32 115.91 -54.92
C ALA A 129 68.15 115.06 -55.86
N GLN A 130 69.16 114.37 -55.30
CA GLN A 130 69.91 113.32 -55.97
C GLN A 130 68.93 112.33 -56.64
N PRO A 131 69.29 111.76 -57.81
CA PRO A 131 68.45 110.78 -58.47
C PRO A 131 68.21 109.59 -57.52
N PRO A 132 66.96 109.19 -57.27
CA PRO A 132 66.70 108.11 -56.33
C PRO A 132 67.13 106.77 -56.93
N LEU A 133 68.09 106.14 -56.24
CA LEU A 133 68.59 104.76 -56.27
C LEU A 133 68.71 104.02 -57.62
N GLY A 134 69.92 103.51 -57.85
CA GLY A 134 70.20 102.46 -58.83
C GLY A 134 69.61 101.09 -58.45
N GLU A 135 69.45 100.25 -59.48
CA GLU A 135 68.91 98.87 -59.53
C GLU A 135 67.44 98.66 -59.10
N GLU A 136 66.52 98.60 -60.08
CA GLU A 136 65.09 98.23 -59.97
C GLU A 136 64.79 97.03 -59.05
N MET A 137 65.73 96.08 -58.96
CA MET A 137 65.56 94.81 -58.28
C MET A 137 65.45 94.93 -56.75
N GLU A 138 66.04 95.96 -56.14
CA GLU A 138 66.06 96.12 -54.68
C GLU A 138 64.74 96.73 -54.18
N PHE A 139 64.18 97.67 -54.94
CA PHE A 139 62.84 98.23 -54.72
C PHE A 139 61.76 97.14 -54.78
N PHE A 140 61.73 96.34 -55.85
CA PHE A 140 60.74 95.28 -56.01
C PHE A 140 60.81 94.21 -54.92
N ARG A 141 62.02 93.92 -54.40
CA ARG A 141 62.19 92.97 -53.28
C ARG A 141 61.59 93.48 -51.98
N GLN A 142 61.84 94.74 -51.64
CA GLN A 142 61.30 95.34 -50.41
C GLN A 142 59.78 95.51 -50.50
N TYR A 143 59.28 95.96 -51.65
CA TYR A 143 57.84 96.12 -51.92
C TYR A 143 57.07 94.80 -51.81
N ASN A 144 57.52 93.75 -52.50
CA ASN A 144 56.83 92.45 -52.49
C ASN A 144 56.81 91.80 -51.10
N ARG A 145 57.88 91.96 -50.31
CA ARG A 145 57.97 91.37 -48.96
C ARG A 145 56.88 91.90 -48.03
N ILE A 146 56.56 93.20 -48.12
CA ILE A 146 55.54 93.84 -47.30
C ILE A 146 54.13 93.39 -47.71
N LEU A 147 53.90 93.19 -49.01
CA LEU A 147 52.60 92.75 -49.53
C LEU A 147 52.26 91.32 -49.12
N PHE A 148 53.22 90.38 -49.18
CA PHE A 148 53.01 88.97 -48.82
C PHE A 148 52.61 88.79 -47.36
N GLN A 149 53.27 89.47 -46.42
CA GLN A 149 52.95 89.36 -44.99
C GLN A 149 51.52 89.79 -44.67
N LYS A 150 50.98 90.78 -45.39
CA LYS A 150 49.62 91.28 -45.18
C LYS A 150 48.56 90.31 -45.71
N LEU A 151 48.86 89.56 -46.77
CA LEU A 151 47.95 88.56 -47.36
C LEU A 151 47.83 87.29 -46.51
N GLU A 152 48.94 86.74 -46.00
CA GLU A 152 48.95 85.51 -45.21
C GLU A 152 48.06 85.59 -43.97
N LYS A 153 48.12 86.73 -43.26
CA LYS A 153 47.36 86.93 -42.02
C LYS A 153 45.84 86.86 -42.25
N LYS A 154 45.36 87.37 -43.39
CA LYS A 154 43.93 87.42 -43.73
C LYS A 154 43.38 86.06 -44.13
N MET A 155 44.19 85.20 -44.74
CA MET A 155 43.79 83.83 -45.10
C MET A 155 43.59 82.94 -43.86
N ALA A 156 44.42 83.10 -42.83
CA ALA A 156 44.35 82.30 -41.60
C ALA A 156 43.05 82.52 -40.81
N GLU A 157 42.51 83.75 -40.80
CA GLU A 157 41.28 84.08 -40.09
C GLU A 157 40.04 83.41 -40.71
N ILE A 158 39.99 83.36 -42.04
CA ILE A 158 38.86 82.76 -42.79
C ILE A 158 38.81 81.24 -42.59
N GLN A 159 39.96 80.56 -42.64
CA GLN A 159 40.02 79.10 -42.51
C GLN A 159 39.45 78.61 -41.17
N LYS A 160 39.75 79.33 -40.08
CA LYS A 160 39.31 78.98 -38.73
C LYS A 160 37.78 79.05 -38.56
N ALA A 161 37.12 79.97 -39.26
CA ALA A 161 35.66 80.12 -39.20
C ALA A 161 34.94 78.95 -39.91
N TYR A 162 35.51 78.45 -41.02
CA TYR A 162 34.94 77.35 -41.79
C TYR A 162 34.94 76.02 -41.02
N ASP A 163 36.05 75.67 -40.37
CA ASP A 163 36.20 74.39 -39.68
C ASP A 163 35.23 74.23 -38.48
N THR A 164 34.89 75.35 -37.83
CA THR A 164 34.01 75.35 -36.65
C THR A 164 32.56 75.01 -37.03
N ALA A 165 32.06 75.54 -38.16
CA ALA A 165 30.69 75.31 -38.60
C ALA A 165 30.44 73.86 -39.07
N LEU A 166 31.45 73.23 -39.67
CA LEU A 166 31.35 71.86 -40.17
C LEU A 166 31.18 70.84 -39.02
N LEU A 167 31.87 71.06 -37.90
CA LEU A 167 31.82 70.21 -36.71
C LEU A 167 30.42 70.17 -36.04
N GLU A 168 29.71 71.30 -36.03
CA GLU A 168 28.36 71.43 -35.46
C GLU A 168 27.35 70.56 -36.22
N ILE A 169 27.41 70.57 -37.56
CA ILE A 169 26.48 69.83 -38.44
C ILE A 169 26.65 68.32 -38.29
N ILE A 170 27.90 67.85 -38.19
CA ILE A 170 28.20 66.41 -38.04
C ILE A 170 27.65 65.89 -36.71
N ARG A 171 27.81 66.63 -35.60
CA ARG A 171 27.28 66.22 -34.29
C ARG A 171 25.77 66.03 -34.27
N ARG A 172 25.02 66.92 -34.92
CA ARG A 172 23.56 66.85 -34.94
C ARG A 172 23.06 65.63 -35.71
N LYS A 173 23.62 65.32 -36.88
CA LYS A 173 23.20 64.16 -37.67
C LYS A 173 23.44 62.84 -36.94
N LEU A 174 24.58 62.69 -36.27
CA LEU A 174 24.91 61.47 -35.52
C LEU A 174 23.93 61.21 -34.37
N ALA A 175 23.43 62.26 -33.71
CA ALA A 175 22.46 62.13 -32.62
C ALA A 175 21.07 61.68 -33.10
N GLU A 176 20.62 62.17 -34.26
CA GLU A 176 19.34 61.77 -34.86
C GLU A 176 19.37 60.29 -35.30
N GLU A 177 20.48 59.82 -35.87
CA GLU A 177 20.66 58.43 -36.32
C GLU A 177 20.70 57.43 -35.15
N ILE A 178 21.46 57.74 -34.08
CA ILE A 178 21.51 56.91 -32.86
C ILE A 178 20.14 56.78 -32.20
N LEU A 179 19.34 57.85 -32.19
CA LEU A 179 17.99 57.82 -31.62
C LEU A 179 17.06 56.92 -32.44
N GLY A 180 17.11 57.02 -33.78
CA GLY A 180 16.32 56.18 -34.68
C GLY A 180 16.62 54.68 -34.53
N GLU A 181 17.90 54.29 -34.53
CA GLU A 181 18.30 52.89 -34.34
C GLU A 181 17.87 52.34 -32.98
N SER A 182 17.95 53.16 -31.94
CA SER A 182 17.54 52.80 -30.58
C SER A 182 16.02 52.55 -30.49
N GLU A 183 15.20 53.42 -31.06
CA GLU A 183 13.73 53.27 -31.08
C GLU A 183 13.27 52.02 -31.85
N GLU A 184 13.87 51.74 -33.00
CA GLU A 184 13.54 50.55 -33.80
C GLU A 184 13.94 49.26 -33.07
N LYS A 185 15.10 49.27 -32.41
CA LYS A 185 15.56 48.16 -31.57
C LYS A 185 14.58 47.88 -30.42
N TYR A 186 14.12 48.90 -29.70
CA TYR A 186 13.16 48.72 -28.60
C TYR A 186 11.79 48.23 -29.09
N ARG A 187 11.28 48.79 -30.20
CA ARG A 187 10.02 48.35 -30.80
C ARG A 187 10.08 46.87 -31.18
N THR A 188 11.18 46.43 -31.79
CA THR A 188 11.38 45.03 -32.19
C THR A 188 11.45 44.09 -30.98
N LEU A 189 12.13 44.49 -29.90
CA LEU A 189 12.23 43.69 -28.68
C LEU A 189 10.86 43.49 -28.01
N ILE A 190 10.06 44.55 -27.89
CA ILE A 190 8.71 44.49 -27.31
C ILE A 190 7.79 43.60 -28.17
N GLN A 191 7.89 43.68 -29.49
CA GLN A 191 7.09 42.84 -30.40
C GLN A 191 7.48 41.36 -30.38
N LYS A 192 8.75 41.03 -30.09
CA LYS A 192 9.24 39.64 -30.10
C LYS A 192 9.20 38.92 -28.76
N ILE A 193 8.91 39.60 -27.65
CA ILE A 193 8.86 38.96 -26.34
C ILE A 193 7.64 38.01 -26.26
N GLN A 194 7.84 36.79 -25.75
CA GLN A 194 6.79 35.77 -25.59
C GLN A 194 5.93 35.99 -24.34
N VAL A 195 5.67 37.25 -24.00
CA VAL A 195 4.80 37.67 -22.91
C VAL A 195 3.90 38.75 -23.46
N ALA A 196 2.61 38.69 -23.17
CA ALA A 196 1.69 39.73 -23.60
C ALA A 196 1.98 41.01 -22.80
N VAL A 197 2.36 42.09 -23.48
CA VAL A 197 2.68 43.39 -22.87
C VAL A 197 1.68 44.43 -23.37
N VAL A 198 1.04 45.12 -22.44
CA VAL A 198 0.12 46.23 -22.69
C VAL A 198 0.61 47.43 -21.92
N VAL A 199 0.78 48.57 -22.59
CA VAL A 199 1.11 49.85 -21.95
C VAL A 199 -0.15 50.69 -21.95
N GLN A 200 -0.60 51.09 -20.78
CA GLN A 200 -1.79 51.91 -20.59
C GLN A 200 -1.42 53.32 -20.11
N GLY A 201 -2.20 54.33 -20.50
CA GLY A 201 -2.08 55.70 -20.02
C GLY A 201 -2.65 55.87 -18.62
N SER A 202 -2.47 57.07 -18.05
CA SER A 202 -3.04 57.45 -16.75
C SER A 202 -4.58 57.48 -16.73
N ASP A 203 -5.21 57.52 -17.91
CA ASP A 203 -6.64 57.40 -18.14
C ASP A 203 -7.09 55.97 -18.45
N THR A 204 -6.23 54.98 -18.20
CA THR A 204 -6.42 53.54 -18.46
C THR A 204 -6.46 53.13 -19.94
N GLN A 205 -6.36 54.08 -20.88
CA GLN A 205 -6.38 53.75 -22.31
C GLN A 205 -5.13 52.99 -22.74
N ILE A 206 -5.29 52.00 -23.63
CA ILE A 206 -4.15 51.26 -24.19
C ILE A 206 -3.39 52.18 -25.14
N LEU A 207 -2.14 52.51 -24.80
CA LEU A 207 -1.24 53.31 -25.62
C LEU A 207 -0.49 52.45 -26.65
N THR A 208 -0.09 51.24 -26.26
CA THR A 208 0.55 50.28 -27.14
C THR A 208 0.42 48.86 -26.59
N SER A 209 0.49 47.87 -27.49
CA SER A 209 0.51 46.46 -27.16
C SER A 209 1.43 45.72 -28.13
N ASN A 210 1.99 44.59 -27.70
CA ASN A 210 2.74 43.71 -28.59
C ASN A 210 1.83 42.65 -29.23
N SER A 211 2.35 41.94 -30.24
CA SER A 211 1.60 40.88 -30.94
C SER A 211 1.09 39.78 -30.00
N MET A 212 1.86 39.43 -28.96
CA MET A 212 1.44 38.43 -27.97
C MET A 212 0.22 38.89 -27.16
N ALA A 213 0.12 40.18 -26.81
CA ALA A 213 -1.05 40.74 -26.14
C ALA A 213 -2.29 40.76 -27.05
N GLN A 214 -2.11 41.00 -28.35
CA GLN A 214 -3.21 40.93 -29.32
C GLN A 214 -3.76 39.50 -29.43
N GLU A 215 -2.89 38.51 -29.48
CA GLU A 215 -3.27 37.09 -29.57
C GLU A 215 -3.88 36.55 -28.26
N LEU A 216 -3.29 36.88 -27.11
CA LEU A 216 -3.75 36.35 -25.81
C LEU A 216 -5.03 37.04 -25.31
N LEU A 217 -5.20 38.34 -25.59
CA LEU A 217 -6.32 39.13 -25.08
C LEU A 217 -7.40 39.39 -26.15
N GLY A 218 -7.20 38.94 -27.39
CA GLY A 218 -8.16 39.14 -28.49
C GLY A 218 -8.33 40.59 -28.94
N ILE A 219 -7.36 41.46 -28.67
CA ILE A 219 -7.45 42.90 -28.95
C ILE A 219 -7.05 43.15 -30.42
N THR A 220 -7.92 43.77 -31.21
CA THR A 220 -7.63 44.08 -32.63
C THR A 220 -6.83 45.38 -32.80
N GLU A 221 -6.04 45.47 -33.89
CA GLU A 221 -5.21 46.64 -34.24
C GLU A 221 -6.04 47.94 -34.44
N ASN A 222 -7.33 47.82 -34.77
CA ASN A 222 -8.27 48.94 -34.86
C ASN A 222 -8.91 49.35 -33.51
N GLN A 223 -8.81 48.53 -32.46
CA GLN A 223 -9.28 48.87 -31.10
C GLN A 223 -8.19 49.58 -30.26
N THR A 224 -6.95 49.63 -30.74
CA THR A 224 -5.81 50.25 -30.04
C THR A 224 -5.76 51.78 -30.18
N LEU A 225 -6.61 52.37 -31.05
CA LEU A 225 -6.71 53.81 -31.29
C LEU A 225 -8.14 54.30 -31.03
N ARG A 226 -8.39 54.70 -29.78
CA ARG A 226 -9.62 55.36 -29.27
C ARG A 226 -10.86 54.47 -29.09
N LYS A 227 -10.94 53.79 -27.95
CA LYS A 227 -12.06 53.87 -26.98
C LYS A 227 -11.72 53.08 -25.72
N GLU A 228 -12.55 53.29 -24.68
CA GLU A 228 -12.40 52.95 -23.27
C GLU A 228 -11.71 51.60 -22.97
N ALA A 229 -10.90 51.62 -21.92
CA ALA A 229 -10.23 50.46 -21.38
C ALA A 229 -11.25 49.32 -21.17
N ILE A 230 -10.98 48.16 -21.79
CA ILE A 230 -11.67 46.89 -21.62
C ILE A 230 -12.92 46.75 -22.51
N ASP A 231 -12.85 45.83 -23.47
CA ASP A 231 -14.04 45.28 -24.14
C ASP A 231 -14.93 44.62 -23.06
N PRO A 232 -16.24 44.96 -22.93
CA PRO A 232 -17.16 44.34 -21.98
C PRO A 232 -17.25 42.81 -22.05
N ALA A 233 -16.61 42.17 -23.04
CA ALA A 233 -16.55 40.72 -23.22
C ALA A 233 -15.47 39.97 -22.41
N LEU A 234 -14.52 40.65 -21.74
CA LEU A 234 -13.46 39.99 -20.96
C LEU A 234 -13.84 39.83 -19.48
N HIS A 235 -14.47 38.69 -19.16
CA HIS A 235 -14.75 38.31 -17.78
C HIS A 235 -13.48 37.76 -17.10
N LEU A 236 -12.95 38.50 -16.12
CA LEU A 236 -11.79 38.12 -15.33
C LEU A 236 -12.24 37.57 -13.98
N PHE A 237 -11.71 36.42 -13.56
CA PHE A 237 -12.06 35.77 -12.31
C PHE A 237 -10.82 35.58 -11.41
N TYR A 238 -11.01 35.71 -10.10
CA TYR A 238 -10.03 35.27 -9.10
C TYR A 238 -9.83 33.74 -9.16
N GLU A 239 -8.81 33.21 -8.48
CA GLU A 239 -8.56 31.75 -8.44
C GLU A 239 -9.73 30.94 -7.84
N ASP A 240 -10.52 31.56 -6.96
CA ASP A 240 -11.72 30.98 -6.33
C ASP A 240 -12.98 31.04 -7.22
N GLY A 241 -12.87 31.63 -8.41
CA GLY A 241 -13.95 31.73 -9.39
C GLY A 241 -14.85 32.95 -9.26
N ILE A 242 -14.56 33.88 -8.34
CA ILE A 242 -15.32 35.14 -8.20
C ILE A 242 -14.90 36.13 -9.29
N GLU A 243 -15.86 36.79 -9.94
CA GLU A 243 -15.58 37.80 -10.96
C GLU A 243 -14.93 39.05 -10.35
N ILE A 244 -13.88 39.54 -11.01
CA ILE A 244 -13.11 40.70 -10.57
C ILE A 244 -13.84 41.95 -11.05
N PRO A 245 -14.18 42.90 -10.16
CA PRO A 245 -14.80 44.16 -10.58
C PRO A 245 -13.75 45.09 -11.24
N PRO A 246 -14.14 45.98 -12.18
CA PRO A 246 -13.20 46.83 -12.94
C PRO A 246 -12.26 47.69 -12.07
N GLU A 247 -12.69 48.15 -10.90
CA GLU A 247 -11.85 48.94 -9.99
C GLU A 247 -10.69 48.12 -9.41
N LYS A 248 -10.84 46.78 -9.40
CA LYS A 248 -9.84 45.82 -8.95
C LYS A 248 -9.00 45.26 -10.09
N TYR A 249 -9.08 45.83 -11.29
CA TYR A 249 -8.19 45.40 -12.37
C TYR A 249 -6.74 45.80 -12.08
N PRO A 250 -5.75 45.00 -12.51
CA PRO A 250 -4.34 45.23 -12.21
C PRO A 250 -3.86 46.67 -12.43
N ALA A 251 -4.17 47.28 -13.57
CA ALA A 251 -3.77 48.65 -13.85
C ALA A 251 -4.49 49.69 -12.97
N ASN A 252 -5.79 49.50 -12.71
CA ASN A 252 -6.59 50.39 -11.88
C ASN A 252 -6.12 50.35 -10.42
N GLN A 253 -5.72 49.17 -9.92
CA GLN A 253 -5.10 49.02 -8.61
C GLN A 253 -3.77 49.76 -8.53
N VAL A 254 -2.91 49.66 -9.55
CA VAL A 254 -1.64 50.38 -9.59
C VAL A 254 -1.86 51.89 -9.66
N LEU A 255 -2.83 52.38 -10.44
CA LEU A 255 -3.17 53.80 -10.52
C LEU A 255 -3.71 54.35 -9.18
N ALA A 256 -4.54 53.57 -8.50
CA ALA A 256 -5.11 53.96 -7.20
C ALA A 256 -4.08 53.92 -6.06
N THR A 257 -3.23 52.89 -6.03
CA THR A 257 -2.27 52.65 -4.93
C THR A 257 -0.90 53.27 -5.16
N ARG A 258 -0.56 53.58 -6.42
CA ARG A 258 0.78 53.96 -6.89
C ARG A 258 1.88 52.91 -6.62
N GLN A 259 1.50 51.68 -6.28
CA GLN A 259 2.43 50.59 -5.99
C GLN A 259 2.44 49.57 -7.13
N LYS A 260 3.56 48.86 -7.29
CA LYS A 260 3.73 47.78 -8.26
C LYS A 260 2.86 46.58 -7.85
N LEU A 261 2.15 45.98 -8.80
CA LEU A 261 1.42 44.73 -8.58
C LEU A 261 2.23 43.56 -9.14
N ARG A 262 2.48 42.55 -8.30
CA ARG A 262 3.23 41.34 -8.68
C ARG A 262 2.43 40.08 -8.43
N ASN A 263 2.66 39.07 -9.26
CA ASN A 263 2.14 37.71 -9.12
C ASN A 263 0.61 37.63 -8.97
N PHE A 264 -0.12 38.47 -9.69
CA PHE A 264 -1.58 38.48 -9.62
C PHE A 264 -2.15 37.45 -10.58
N ILE A 265 -2.53 36.28 -10.06
CA ILE A 265 -3.05 35.17 -10.87
C ILE A 265 -4.56 35.29 -11.01
N ILE A 266 -5.03 35.18 -12.25
CA ILE A 266 -6.45 35.20 -12.56
C ILE A 266 -6.80 34.08 -13.56
N ARG A 267 -8.08 33.73 -13.59
CA ARG A 267 -8.68 32.92 -14.64
C ARG A 267 -9.41 33.85 -15.62
N MET A 268 -9.02 33.81 -16.88
CA MET A 268 -9.54 34.66 -17.95
C MET A 268 -10.37 33.83 -18.91
N HIS A 269 -11.62 34.23 -19.13
CA HIS A 269 -12.44 33.64 -20.19
C HIS A 269 -12.16 34.35 -21.52
N HIS A 270 -11.64 33.62 -22.50
CA HIS A 270 -11.31 34.20 -23.80
C HIS A 270 -12.51 34.04 -24.76
N PRO A 271 -12.97 35.09 -25.47
CA PRO A 271 -14.15 35.03 -26.33
C PRO A 271 -14.09 33.93 -27.41
N ASP A 272 -12.90 33.72 -27.99
CA ASP A 272 -12.69 32.74 -29.07
C ASP A 272 -12.18 31.35 -28.62
N LYS A 273 -11.87 31.14 -27.32
CA LYS A 273 -11.37 29.84 -26.84
C LYS A 273 -12.44 29.15 -25.99
N LYS A 274 -12.58 27.83 -26.18
CA LYS A 274 -13.58 27.01 -25.50
C LYS A 274 -13.28 26.76 -24.02
N ASP A 275 -12.01 26.87 -23.64
CA ASP A 275 -11.51 26.64 -22.29
C ASP A 275 -10.93 27.94 -21.70
N ASP A 276 -11.08 28.10 -20.39
CA ASP A 276 -10.51 29.23 -19.64
C ASP A 276 -8.97 29.19 -19.64
N VAL A 277 -8.35 30.36 -19.66
CA VAL A 277 -6.89 30.53 -19.64
C VAL A 277 -6.46 31.05 -18.27
N TRP A 278 -5.44 30.44 -17.67
CA TRP A 278 -4.84 30.95 -16.44
C TRP A 278 -3.73 31.94 -16.77
N VAL A 279 -3.82 33.14 -16.21
CA VAL A 279 -2.90 34.24 -16.55
C VAL A 279 -2.26 34.82 -15.29
N LEU A 280 -0.93 34.88 -15.28
CA LEU A 280 -0.14 35.58 -14.27
C LEU A 280 0.08 37.03 -14.73
N ILE A 281 -0.39 37.99 -13.93
CA ILE A 281 -0.32 39.41 -14.25
C ILE A 281 0.66 40.13 -13.35
N ASN A 282 1.50 40.98 -13.96
CA ASN A 282 2.29 41.99 -13.24
C ASN A 282 1.99 43.37 -13.82
N ALA A 283 1.92 44.40 -12.98
CA ALA A 283 1.68 45.76 -13.42
C ALA A 283 2.63 46.74 -12.73
N ASP A 284 3.35 47.54 -13.52
CA ASP A 284 4.38 48.48 -13.08
C ASP A 284 4.04 49.92 -13.50
N PRO A 285 4.01 50.90 -12.56
CA PRO A 285 3.80 52.30 -12.89
C PRO A 285 5.08 52.96 -13.45
N VAL A 286 4.90 53.81 -14.46
CA VAL A 286 5.94 54.66 -15.05
C VAL A 286 5.69 56.12 -14.66
N PHE A 287 6.61 56.68 -13.89
CA PHE A 287 6.50 58.04 -13.36
C PHE A 287 7.14 59.07 -14.31
N GLY A 288 6.44 60.19 -14.51
CA GLY A 288 6.94 61.35 -15.25
C GLY A 288 7.84 62.26 -14.40
N LYS A 289 8.29 63.38 -14.98
CA LYS A 289 9.22 64.33 -14.33
C LYS A 289 8.64 65.04 -13.09
N LYS A 290 7.31 65.04 -12.91
CA LYS A 290 6.60 65.64 -11.76
C LYS A 290 6.02 64.59 -10.79
N ASP A 291 6.57 63.37 -10.81
CA ASP A 291 6.13 62.24 -9.97
C ASP A 291 4.69 61.76 -10.23
N GLU A 292 4.07 62.19 -11.33
CA GLU A 292 2.77 61.71 -11.80
C GLU A 292 2.93 60.38 -12.56
N ILE A 293 1.98 59.45 -12.41
CA ILE A 293 1.97 58.23 -13.23
C ILE A 293 1.57 58.65 -14.65
N THR A 294 2.49 58.42 -15.59
CA THR A 294 2.26 58.71 -17.02
C THR A 294 1.73 57.49 -17.75
N GLN A 295 2.22 56.30 -17.37
CA GLN A 295 1.85 55.03 -17.99
C GLN A 295 1.87 53.90 -16.96
N VAL A 296 1.16 52.81 -17.23
CA VAL A 296 1.26 51.55 -16.50
C VAL A 296 1.58 50.44 -17.49
N ILE A 297 2.66 49.72 -17.25
CA ILE A 297 3.07 48.56 -18.06
C ILE A 297 2.48 47.32 -17.40
N VAL A 298 1.58 46.63 -18.09
CA VAL A 298 0.95 45.39 -17.64
C VAL A 298 1.47 44.24 -18.48
N THR A 299 1.95 43.19 -17.83
CA THR A 299 2.37 41.95 -18.46
C THR A 299 1.43 40.81 -18.11
N PHE A 300 1.09 39.99 -19.09
CA PHE A 300 0.21 38.83 -18.98
C PHE A 300 1.00 37.61 -19.46
N ASN A 301 1.18 36.63 -18.57
CA ASN A 301 1.86 35.39 -18.88
C ASN A 301 0.89 34.21 -18.75
N ASP A 302 0.68 33.45 -19.82
CA ASP A 302 -0.17 32.26 -19.79
C ASP A 302 0.54 31.15 -18.97
N ILE A 303 -0.09 30.75 -17.88
CA ILE A 303 0.40 29.70 -16.97
C ILE A 303 -0.50 28.45 -17.01
N THR A 304 -1.35 28.31 -18.02
CA THR A 304 -2.33 27.22 -18.12
C THR A 304 -1.65 25.85 -18.15
N GLU A 305 -0.64 25.67 -18.99
CA GLU A 305 0.14 24.41 -19.03
C GLU A 305 0.86 24.13 -17.72
N LEU A 306 1.38 25.17 -17.06
CA LEU A 306 2.03 25.04 -15.75
C LEU A 306 1.04 24.56 -14.67
N LYS A 307 -0.17 25.12 -14.63
CA LYS A 307 -1.24 24.70 -13.71
C LYS A 307 -1.72 23.28 -14.02
N LYS A 308 -1.86 22.90 -15.30
CA LYS A 308 -2.23 21.53 -15.72
C LYS A 308 -1.18 20.50 -15.29
N VAL A 309 0.11 20.78 -15.50
CA VAL A 309 1.20 19.89 -15.07
C VAL A 309 1.24 19.76 -13.55
N GLY A 310 1.12 20.88 -12.81
CA GLY A 310 1.07 20.86 -11.35
C GLY A 310 -0.10 20.05 -10.80
N GLN A 311 -1.31 20.23 -11.36
CA GLN A 311 -2.49 19.46 -10.99
C GLN A 311 -2.37 17.98 -11.37
N ALA A 312 -1.85 17.66 -12.56
CA ALA A 312 -1.65 16.28 -12.99
C ALA A 312 -0.63 15.55 -12.09
N LEU A 313 0.45 16.23 -11.69
CA LEU A 313 1.44 15.72 -10.76
C LEU A 313 0.81 15.46 -9.38
N GLN A 314 0.07 16.43 -8.84
CA GLN A 314 -0.60 16.30 -7.55
C GLN A 314 -1.66 15.17 -7.55
N ILE A 315 -2.44 15.06 -8.63
CA ILE A 315 -3.42 13.97 -8.80
C ILE A 315 -2.71 12.62 -8.92
N SER A 316 -1.57 12.56 -9.61
CA SER A 316 -0.77 11.33 -9.73
C SER A 316 -0.15 10.94 -8.38
N GLU A 317 0.38 11.89 -7.62
CA GLU A 317 0.91 11.68 -6.27
C GLU A 317 -0.18 11.22 -5.31
N GLU A 318 -1.36 11.85 -5.32
CA GLU A 318 -2.50 11.39 -4.52
C GLU A 318 -2.94 9.97 -4.91
N LYS A 319 -3.02 9.67 -6.20
CA LYS A 319 -3.38 8.33 -6.69
C LYS A 319 -2.36 7.29 -6.23
N PHE A 320 -1.06 7.60 -6.35
CA PHE A 320 0.02 6.74 -5.88
C PHE A 320 -0.05 6.52 -4.37
N LEU A 321 -0.13 7.59 -3.56
CA LEU A 321 -0.22 7.52 -2.11
C LEU A 321 -1.45 6.72 -1.64
N LYS A 322 -2.61 6.94 -2.26
CA LYS A 322 -3.84 6.19 -1.94
C LYS A 322 -3.72 4.72 -2.35
N ALA A 323 -3.21 4.41 -3.54
CA ALA A 323 -3.01 3.03 -4.01
C ALA A 323 -1.97 2.28 -3.17
N PHE A 324 -0.85 2.94 -2.84
CA PHE A 324 0.22 2.39 -2.02
C PHE A 324 -0.28 2.08 -0.60
N ARG A 325 -0.99 3.03 0.04
CA ARG A 325 -1.51 2.88 1.41
C ARG A 325 -2.65 1.87 1.53
N CYS A 326 -3.55 1.80 0.55
CA CYS A 326 -4.71 0.90 0.57
C CYS A 326 -4.41 -0.50 0.01
N SER A 327 -3.19 -0.77 -0.46
CA SER A 327 -2.81 -2.11 -0.90
C SER A 327 -2.87 -3.09 0.28
N PRO A 328 -3.61 -4.23 0.17
CA PRO A 328 -3.66 -5.26 1.20
C PRO A 328 -2.36 -6.08 1.29
N ILE A 329 -1.43 -5.87 0.35
CA ILE A 329 -0.10 -6.49 0.34
C ILE A 329 0.88 -5.46 0.89
N ALA A 330 1.74 -5.88 1.82
CA ALA A 330 2.79 -5.04 2.36
C ALA A 330 3.81 -4.70 1.28
N LEU A 331 3.93 -3.42 0.97
CA LEU A 331 4.90 -2.87 0.03
C LEU A 331 5.98 -2.15 0.83
N THR A 332 7.23 -2.55 0.63
CA THR A 332 8.37 -1.90 1.27
C THR A 332 9.46 -1.56 0.27
N LEU A 333 10.12 -0.44 0.53
CA LEU A 333 11.29 0.01 -0.20
C LEU A 333 12.46 0.07 0.78
N ALA A 334 13.53 -0.68 0.50
CA ALA A 334 14.75 -0.67 1.32
C ALA A 334 15.96 -0.32 0.46
N ARG A 335 16.89 0.49 0.97
CA ARG A 335 18.13 0.81 0.24
C ARG A 335 19.03 -0.42 0.15
N VAL A 336 19.64 -0.66 -1.01
CA VAL A 336 20.48 -1.85 -1.24
C VAL A 336 21.79 -1.81 -0.44
N GLU A 337 22.36 -0.62 -0.27
CA GLU A 337 23.67 -0.40 0.36
C GLU A 337 23.73 -0.91 1.80
N ASP A 338 22.73 -0.59 2.61
CA ASP A 338 22.68 -0.88 4.05
C ASP A 338 21.42 -1.64 4.49
N GLY A 339 20.45 -1.86 3.59
CA GLY A 339 19.23 -2.60 3.88
C GLY A 339 18.23 -1.83 4.75
N VAL A 340 18.38 -0.52 4.88
CA VAL A 340 17.50 0.34 5.67
C VAL A 340 16.17 0.54 4.95
N LEU A 341 15.08 0.39 5.69
CA LEU A 341 13.72 0.65 5.21
C LEU A 341 13.53 2.16 5.01
N VAL A 342 13.23 2.55 3.77
CA VAL A 342 13.02 3.95 3.37
C VAL A 342 11.53 4.24 3.22
N GLU A 343 10.74 3.24 2.83
CA GLU A 343 9.30 3.40 2.69
C GLU A 343 8.57 2.08 3.01
N ALA A 344 7.37 2.20 3.59
CA ALA A 344 6.47 1.08 3.82
C ALA A 344 5.02 1.56 3.82
N ASN A 345 4.09 0.72 3.36
CA ASN A 345 2.66 1.01 3.42
C ASN A 345 2.00 0.50 4.70
N HIS A 346 0.69 0.74 4.85
CA HIS A 346 -0.05 0.35 6.06
C HIS A 346 -0.10 -1.17 6.27
N ALA A 347 -0.23 -1.95 5.20
CA ALA A 347 -0.24 -3.41 5.29
C ALA A 347 1.06 -3.99 5.90
N PHE A 348 2.20 -3.29 5.79
CA PHE A 348 3.42 -3.69 6.51
C PHE A 348 3.20 -3.67 8.04
N GLU A 349 2.48 -2.68 8.56
CA GLU A 349 2.18 -2.58 9.99
C GLU A 349 1.27 -3.72 10.44
N GLU A 350 0.26 -4.05 9.65
CA GLU A 350 -0.67 -5.14 9.95
C GLU A 350 0.04 -6.50 9.98
N ILE A 351 0.94 -6.76 9.03
CA ILE A 351 1.65 -8.05 8.92
C ILE A 351 2.75 -8.18 9.97
N THR A 352 3.50 -7.11 10.24
CA THR A 352 4.69 -7.18 11.12
C THR A 352 4.44 -6.72 12.55
N GLY A 353 3.40 -5.92 12.78
CA GLY A 353 3.08 -5.32 14.08
C GLY A 353 3.93 -4.09 14.45
N TYR A 354 4.88 -3.70 13.61
CA TYR A 354 5.67 -2.47 13.78
C TYR A 354 4.99 -1.34 13.03
N SER A 355 4.86 -0.16 13.65
CA SER A 355 4.37 1.00 12.89
C SER A 355 5.40 1.40 11.84
N VAL A 356 4.95 1.97 10.72
CA VAL A 356 5.82 2.49 9.66
C VAL A 356 6.81 3.48 10.27
N ALA A 357 6.34 4.38 11.15
CA ALA A 357 7.20 5.34 11.84
C ALA A 357 8.30 4.67 12.70
N GLU A 358 8.02 3.51 13.32
CA GLU A 358 9.03 2.75 14.07
C GLU A 358 10.00 1.99 13.17
N ALA A 359 9.57 1.62 11.97
CA ALA A 359 10.29 0.76 11.04
C ALA A 359 11.17 1.53 10.04
N LEU A 360 10.77 2.74 9.68
CA LEU A 360 11.55 3.64 8.84
C LEU A 360 12.91 3.95 9.48
N GLY A 361 13.97 3.91 8.68
CA GLY A 361 15.33 4.14 9.16
C GLY A 361 15.99 2.93 9.84
N LYS A 362 15.29 1.79 9.95
CA LYS A 362 15.84 0.54 10.49
C LYS A 362 15.93 -0.54 9.42
N THR A 363 16.80 -1.51 9.66
CA THR A 363 16.91 -2.72 8.85
C THR A 363 15.93 -3.79 9.33
N ALA A 364 15.59 -4.75 8.46
CA ALA A 364 14.78 -5.90 8.85
C ALA A 364 15.39 -6.76 9.98
N ILE A 365 16.72 -6.68 10.17
CA ILE A 365 17.45 -7.36 11.26
C ILE A 365 17.23 -6.63 12.59
N GLU A 366 17.35 -5.31 12.60
CA GLU A 366 17.07 -4.49 13.79
C GLU A 366 15.60 -4.57 14.22
N LEU A 367 14.69 -4.75 13.27
CA LEU A 367 13.28 -5.04 13.51
C LEU A 367 13.00 -6.51 13.88
N ASN A 368 14.02 -7.36 13.91
CA ASN A 368 13.94 -8.77 14.27
C ASN A 368 12.85 -9.56 13.51
N LEU A 369 12.60 -9.17 12.24
CA LEU A 369 11.49 -9.69 11.43
C LEU A 369 11.69 -11.15 11.03
N PHE A 370 12.94 -11.62 10.96
CA PHE A 370 13.25 -13.00 10.57
C PHE A 370 13.63 -13.84 11.80
N PRO A 371 13.02 -15.03 12.00
CA PRO A 371 13.36 -15.95 13.08
C PRO A 371 14.84 -16.29 13.13
N LYS A 372 15.44 -16.52 11.95
CA LYS A 372 16.85 -16.81 11.73
C LYS A 372 17.40 -15.87 10.63
N PRO A 373 18.64 -15.37 10.76
CA PRO A 373 19.25 -14.51 9.73
C PRO A 373 19.29 -15.14 8.34
N ASP A 374 19.51 -16.46 8.27
CA ASP A 374 19.63 -17.23 7.02
C ASP A 374 18.31 -17.38 6.26
N GLU A 375 17.17 -17.11 6.90
CA GLU A 375 15.85 -17.12 6.26
C GLU A 375 15.59 -15.83 5.47
N ARG A 376 16.46 -14.82 5.55
CA ARG A 376 16.36 -13.62 4.72
C ARG A 376 17.05 -13.86 3.36
N PRO A 377 16.32 -13.85 2.24
CA PRO A 377 16.88 -14.24 0.94
C PRO A 377 17.70 -13.13 0.25
N ILE A 378 18.52 -12.37 0.98
CA ILE A 378 19.31 -11.25 0.42
C ILE A 378 20.29 -11.77 -0.64
N GLU A 379 20.97 -12.88 -0.39
CA GLU A 379 21.98 -13.41 -1.31
C GLU A 379 21.35 -13.85 -2.64
N THR A 380 20.19 -14.49 -2.58
CA THR A 380 19.44 -14.89 -3.78
C THR A 380 18.97 -13.66 -4.56
N LEU A 381 18.52 -12.60 -3.89
CA LEU A 381 18.16 -11.33 -4.53
C LEU A 381 19.37 -10.67 -5.20
N LYS A 382 20.52 -10.62 -4.52
CA LYS A 382 21.77 -10.03 -5.05
C LYS A 382 22.25 -10.76 -6.31
N ILE A 383 22.11 -12.09 -6.35
CA ILE A 383 22.55 -12.91 -7.49
C ILE A 383 21.55 -12.82 -8.66
N LYS A 384 20.25 -12.98 -8.39
CA LYS A 384 19.22 -13.11 -9.44
C LYS A 384 18.59 -11.79 -9.86
N LYS A 385 18.89 -10.69 -9.17
CA LYS A 385 18.26 -9.35 -9.28
C LYS A 385 16.75 -9.28 -9.03
N GLN A 386 16.07 -10.42 -8.97
CA GLN A 386 14.64 -10.54 -8.67
C GLN A 386 14.35 -11.88 -7.98
N MET A 387 13.30 -11.90 -7.16
CA MET A 387 12.72 -13.10 -6.56
C MET A 387 11.21 -12.96 -6.52
N ARG A 388 10.49 -14.03 -6.82
CA ARG A 388 9.03 -14.03 -6.84
C ARG A 388 8.49 -15.19 -6.02
N ASN A 389 7.42 -14.92 -5.29
CA ASN A 389 6.59 -15.90 -4.60
C ASN A 389 7.35 -16.82 -3.62
N ILE A 390 8.38 -16.30 -2.96
CA ILE A 390 9.17 -17.06 -1.98
C ILE A 390 8.41 -17.09 -0.65
N GLU A 391 8.18 -18.29 -0.11
CA GLU A 391 7.58 -18.46 1.21
C GLU A 391 8.65 -18.25 2.28
N LEU A 392 8.36 -17.37 3.25
CA LEU A 392 9.25 -16.99 4.34
C LEU A 392 8.48 -17.01 5.66
N HIS A 393 9.21 -17.21 6.75
CA HIS A 393 8.66 -17.05 8.09
C HIS A 393 9.07 -15.68 8.63
N LEU A 394 8.09 -14.89 9.02
CA LEU A 394 8.30 -13.64 9.74
C LEU A 394 7.88 -13.80 11.19
N ARG A 395 8.49 -13.00 12.05
CA ARG A 395 8.13 -12.83 13.44
C ARG A 395 7.41 -11.51 13.59
N HIS A 396 6.14 -11.58 13.99
CA HIS A 396 5.36 -10.40 14.38
C HIS A 396 5.97 -9.78 15.65
N LYS A 397 5.78 -8.47 15.88
CA LYS A 397 6.27 -7.73 17.06
C LYS A 397 5.87 -8.35 18.39
N SER A 398 4.70 -8.99 18.46
CA SER A 398 4.23 -9.73 19.65
C SER A 398 4.95 -11.07 19.89
N GLY A 399 5.75 -11.54 18.94
CA GLY A 399 6.40 -12.85 18.95
C GLY A 399 5.65 -13.95 18.17
N GLU A 400 4.43 -13.69 17.68
CA GLU A 400 3.68 -14.67 16.88
C GLU A 400 4.38 -14.97 15.55
N PRO A 401 4.56 -16.25 15.16
CA PRO A 401 5.07 -16.60 13.85
C PRO A 401 4.02 -16.35 12.76
N ARG A 402 4.44 -15.68 11.68
CA ARG A 402 3.66 -15.41 10.47
C ARG A 402 4.32 -16.09 9.28
N THR A 403 3.53 -16.78 8.47
CA THR A 403 4.00 -17.35 7.20
C THR A 403 3.58 -16.41 6.09
N VAL A 404 4.57 -15.86 5.38
CA VAL A 404 4.32 -14.85 4.35
C VAL A 404 4.85 -15.31 3.00
N GLN A 405 4.21 -14.85 1.93
CA GLN A 405 4.74 -14.96 0.58
C GLN A 405 5.36 -13.63 0.18
N CYS A 406 6.67 -13.64 -0.07
CA CYS A 406 7.44 -12.46 -0.39
C CYS A 406 8.00 -12.50 -1.82
N SER A 407 7.88 -11.39 -2.53
CA SER A 407 8.60 -11.14 -3.79
C SER A 407 9.42 -9.87 -3.62
N ALA A 408 10.61 -9.83 -4.21
CA ALA A 408 11.49 -8.68 -4.14
C ALA A 408 12.21 -8.45 -5.47
N GLU A 409 12.36 -7.20 -5.87
CA GLU A 409 13.06 -6.79 -7.10
C GLU A 409 13.96 -5.58 -6.83
N LEU A 410 15.10 -5.55 -7.52
CA LEU A 410 16.04 -4.42 -7.49
C LEU A 410 15.60 -3.36 -8.51
N ILE A 411 15.32 -2.15 -8.02
CA ILE A 411 14.92 -1.00 -8.84
C ILE A 411 15.86 0.18 -8.63
N THR A 412 15.95 1.06 -9.62
CA THR A 412 16.77 2.28 -9.55
C THR A 412 15.88 3.51 -9.52
N ILE A 413 16.01 4.33 -8.48
CA ILE A 413 15.32 5.61 -8.33
C ILE A 413 16.38 6.67 -8.09
N ASP A 414 16.38 7.72 -8.92
CA ASP A 414 17.36 8.82 -8.87
C ASP A 414 18.83 8.35 -8.70
N LYS A 415 19.24 7.40 -9.56
CA LYS A 415 20.57 6.76 -9.58
C LYS A 415 20.95 5.95 -8.33
N SER A 416 20.05 5.78 -7.37
CA SER A 416 20.24 4.93 -6.19
C SER A 416 19.50 3.60 -6.34
N GLU A 417 20.10 2.50 -5.91
CA GLU A 417 19.47 1.17 -5.97
C GLU A 417 18.66 0.88 -4.71
N TYR A 418 17.43 0.40 -4.92
CA TYR A 418 16.48 0.03 -3.89
C TYR A 418 15.95 -1.39 -4.12
N ILE A 419 15.55 -2.03 -3.03
CA ILE A 419 14.84 -3.30 -3.00
C ILE A 419 13.36 -2.97 -2.81
N LEU A 420 12.56 -3.18 -3.84
CA LEU A 420 11.10 -3.15 -3.74
C LEU A 420 10.63 -4.55 -3.35
N SER A 421 9.99 -4.69 -2.19
CA SER A 421 9.44 -5.96 -1.73
C SER A 421 7.93 -5.90 -1.58
N THR A 422 7.25 -6.93 -2.04
CA THR A 422 5.83 -7.21 -1.78
C THR A 422 5.75 -8.39 -0.82
N THR A 423 4.96 -8.28 0.25
CA THR A 423 4.80 -9.34 1.24
C THR A 423 3.32 -9.54 1.55
N GLU A 424 2.81 -10.74 1.32
CA GLU A 424 1.42 -11.14 1.59
C GLU A 424 1.39 -12.13 2.77
N ASP A 425 0.52 -11.91 3.76
CA ASP A 425 0.31 -12.87 4.84
C ASP A 425 -0.55 -14.04 4.35
N ILE A 426 0.04 -15.24 4.33
CA ILE A 426 -0.64 -16.49 3.94
C ILE A 426 -0.84 -17.43 5.13
N THR A 427 -0.68 -16.93 6.35
CA THR A 427 -0.72 -17.72 7.59
C THR A 427 -2.06 -18.44 7.73
N GLU A 428 -3.19 -17.74 7.60
CA GLU A 428 -4.52 -18.36 7.70
C GLU A 428 -4.76 -19.38 6.59
N ARG A 429 -4.36 -19.06 5.35
CA ARG A 429 -4.48 -19.96 4.21
C ARG A 429 -3.72 -21.27 4.44
N LYS A 430 -2.48 -21.19 4.94
CA LYS A 430 -1.64 -22.35 5.27
C LYS A 430 -2.21 -23.14 6.45
N ARG A 431 -2.66 -22.47 7.52
CA ARG A 431 -3.33 -23.12 8.67
C ARG A 431 -4.58 -23.89 8.23
N ALA A 432 -5.40 -23.32 7.35
CA ALA A 432 -6.58 -23.98 6.81
C ALA A 432 -6.22 -25.18 5.92
N GLN A 433 -5.24 -25.04 5.02
CA GLN A 433 -4.77 -26.13 4.17
C GLN A 433 -4.22 -27.30 4.99
N GLU A 434 -3.39 -27.00 6.01
CA GLU A 434 -2.84 -28.03 6.89
C GLU A 434 -3.92 -28.67 7.75
N SER A 435 -4.89 -27.90 8.25
CA SER A 435 -6.04 -28.44 8.98
C SER A 435 -6.87 -29.40 8.13
N ILE A 436 -7.16 -29.05 6.87
CA ILE A 436 -7.85 -29.95 5.92
C ILE A 436 -7.02 -31.21 5.67
N ARG A 437 -5.69 -31.06 5.50
CA ARG A 437 -4.78 -32.20 5.29
C ARG A 437 -4.77 -33.15 6.50
N LEU A 438 -4.66 -32.60 7.71
CA LEU A 438 -4.69 -33.37 8.96
C LEU A 438 -6.04 -34.05 9.16
N MET A 439 -7.14 -33.33 8.99
CA MET A 439 -8.49 -33.90 9.05
C MET A 439 -8.68 -35.02 8.02
N GLY A 440 -8.15 -34.85 6.81
CA GLY A 440 -8.15 -35.89 5.77
C GLY A 440 -7.38 -37.14 6.20
N LEU A 441 -6.20 -36.98 6.81
CA LEU A 441 -5.39 -38.08 7.33
C LEU A 441 -6.08 -38.80 8.50
N GLU A 442 -6.69 -38.04 9.42
CA GLU A 442 -7.45 -38.57 10.56
C GLU A 442 -8.65 -39.40 10.07
N LEU A 443 -9.47 -38.85 9.17
CA LEU A 443 -10.62 -39.56 8.58
C LEU A 443 -10.18 -40.81 7.82
N GLN A 444 -9.08 -40.75 7.08
CA GLN A 444 -8.53 -41.91 6.39
C GLN A 444 -8.07 -42.99 7.39
N THR A 445 -7.41 -42.60 8.47
CA THR A 445 -6.96 -43.53 9.52
C THR A 445 -8.15 -44.21 10.20
N ILE A 446 -9.22 -43.46 10.52
CA ILE A 446 -10.46 -44.01 11.06
C ILE A 446 -11.11 -44.98 10.07
N TYR A 447 -11.18 -44.59 8.80
CA TYR A 447 -11.74 -45.40 7.73
C TYR A 447 -11.01 -46.74 7.56
N ASP A 448 -9.67 -46.73 7.56
CA ASP A 448 -8.85 -47.93 7.33
C ASP A 448 -8.80 -48.87 8.53
N ASN A 449 -8.93 -48.35 9.76
CA ASN A 449 -8.76 -49.14 11.00
C ASN A 449 -10.07 -49.49 11.72
N THR A 450 -11.24 -49.06 11.22
CA THR A 450 -12.52 -49.52 11.78
C THR A 450 -12.79 -50.97 11.42
N TYR A 451 -13.41 -51.71 12.34
CA TYR A 451 -13.88 -53.09 12.11
C TYR A 451 -15.18 -53.16 11.30
N THR A 452 -15.88 -52.03 11.12
CA THR A 452 -17.06 -51.98 10.26
C THR A 452 -16.62 -52.07 8.80
N LEU A 453 -17.21 -53.00 8.05
CA LEU A 453 -16.98 -53.13 6.62
C LEU A 453 -17.61 -51.90 5.96
N PHE A 454 -16.80 -51.12 5.24
CA PHE A 454 -17.24 -49.87 4.61
C PHE A 454 -16.96 -49.92 3.11
N ALA A 455 -17.99 -49.66 2.31
CA ALA A 455 -17.90 -49.45 0.87
C ALA A 455 -18.48 -48.09 0.48
N TYR A 456 -17.75 -47.38 -0.38
CA TYR A 456 -18.18 -46.15 -1.01
C TYR A 456 -18.46 -46.42 -2.48
N LEU A 457 -19.70 -46.20 -2.89
CA LEU A 457 -20.22 -46.59 -4.20
C LEU A 457 -20.64 -45.36 -4.99
N ASP A 458 -20.59 -45.45 -6.32
CA ASP A 458 -21.29 -44.51 -7.19
C ASP A 458 -22.81 -44.79 -7.23
N ARG A 459 -23.54 -43.97 -7.99
CA ARG A 459 -24.99 -44.08 -8.15
C ARG A 459 -25.41 -45.39 -8.84
N ASP A 460 -24.54 -45.97 -9.64
CA ASP A 460 -24.77 -47.22 -10.37
C ASP A 460 -24.23 -48.43 -9.60
N PHE A 461 -23.89 -48.25 -8.31
CA PHE A 461 -23.41 -49.28 -7.37
C PHE A 461 -22.02 -49.83 -7.68
N ASN A 462 -21.20 -49.09 -8.43
CA ASN A 462 -19.80 -49.44 -8.62
C ASN A 462 -18.95 -48.95 -7.45
N TYR A 463 -18.01 -49.78 -6.99
CA TYR A 463 -17.10 -49.40 -5.92
C TYR A 463 -16.15 -48.29 -6.37
N ILE A 464 -16.17 -47.19 -5.62
CA ILE A 464 -15.16 -46.14 -5.71
C ILE A 464 -14.03 -46.47 -4.75
N ARG A 465 -14.37 -46.95 -3.55
CA ARG A 465 -13.40 -47.37 -2.54
C ARG A 465 -14.03 -48.31 -1.51
N VAL A 466 -13.23 -49.19 -0.94
CA VAL A 466 -13.59 -49.97 0.25
C VAL A 466 -12.52 -49.81 1.32
N ASN A 467 -12.89 -49.97 2.59
CA ASN A 467 -11.90 -49.97 3.66
C ASN A 467 -11.23 -51.35 3.79
N LEU A 468 -10.19 -51.40 4.62
CA LEU A 468 -9.41 -52.61 4.82
C LEU A 468 -10.23 -53.74 5.45
N ALA A 469 -11.20 -53.43 6.34
CA ALA A 469 -12.10 -54.42 6.92
C ALA A 469 -12.98 -55.10 5.86
N TYR A 470 -13.58 -54.32 4.96
CA TYR A 470 -14.38 -54.85 3.84
C TYR A 470 -13.53 -55.75 2.94
N ALA A 471 -12.34 -55.29 2.55
CA ALA A 471 -11.46 -56.05 1.68
C ALA A 471 -10.98 -57.37 2.33
N ARG A 472 -10.64 -57.33 3.63
CA ARG A 472 -10.24 -58.52 4.40
C ARG A 472 -11.38 -59.53 4.56
N ALA A 473 -12.61 -59.07 4.76
CA ALA A 473 -13.76 -59.95 4.89
C ALA A 473 -14.00 -60.80 3.62
N ASP A 474 -13.71 -60.24 2.44
CA ASP A 474 -13.79 -60.95 1.15
C ASP A 474 -12.46 -61.60 0.70
N LEU A 475 -11.42 -61.51 1.55
CA LEU A 475 -10.06 -62.00 1.25
C LEU A 475 -9.46 -61.38 -0.04
N LYS A 476 -9.70 -60.08 -0.25
CA LYS A 476 -9.19 -59.30 -1.40
C LYS A 476 -8.35 -58.10 -0.94
N HIS A 477 -7.63 -57.49 -1.89
CA HIS A 477 -7.03 -56.17 -1.72
C HIS A 477 -8.07 -55.07 -2.04
N PRO A 478 -8.08 -53.90 -1.37
CA PRO A 478 -9.04 -52.82 -1.66
C PRO A 478 -9.14 -52.44 -3.15
N ASP A 479 -8.01 -52.45 -3.88
CA ASP A 479 -7.96 -52.12 -5.31
C ASP A 479 -8.74 -53.09 -6.20
N PHE A 480 -9.00 -54.31 -5.75
CA PHE A 480 -9.78 -55.29 -6.51
C PHE A 480 -11.21 -54.82 -6.77
N PHE A 481 -11.77 -54.04 -5.84
CA PHE A 481 -13.16 -53.61 -5.91
C PHE A 481 -13.34 -52.42 -6.84
N ILE A 482 -12.37 -51.52 -6.91
CA ILE A 482 -12.48 -50.23 -7.60
C ILE A 482 -12.98 -50.42 -9.04
N GLY A 483 -14.08 -49.76 -9.39
CA GLY A 483 -14.74 -49.80 -10.69
C GLY A 483 -15.64 -51.03 -10.96
N LYS A 484 -15.67 -52.03 -10.07
CA LYS A 484 -16.58 -53.17 -10.19
C LYS A 484 -17.94 -52.85 -9.61
N ASN A 485 -18.97 -53.48 -10.14
CA ASN A 485 -20.35 -53.33 -9.67
C ASN A 485 -20.65 -54.28 -8.50
N HIS A 486 -21.28 -53.78 -7.43
CA HIS A 486 -21.66 -54.57 -6.25
C HIS A 486 -22.51 -55.79 -6.60
N PHE A 487 -23.59 -55.62 -7.38
CA PHE A 487 -24.51 -56.72 -7.71
C PHE A 487 -23.98 -57.67 -8.79
N LYS A 488 -22.93 -57.29 -9.51
CA LYS A 488 -22.17 -58.25 -10.34
C LYS A 488 -21.30 -59.19 -9.50
N LEU A 489 -20.78 -58.72 -8.36
CA LEU A 489 -19.97 -59.53 -7.46
C LEU A 489 -20.84 -60.34 -6.48
N TYR A 490 -21.90 -59.73 -5.98
CA TYR A 490 -22.82 -60.31 -5.01
C TYR A 490 -24.27 -60.19 -5.48
N PRO A 491 -24.73 -61.06 -6.39
CA PRO A 491 -26.09 -61.00 -6.92
C PRO A 491 -27.14 -61.28 -5.85
N HIS A 492 -28.03 -60.31 -5.58
CA HIS A 492 -29.13 -60.49 -4.63
C HIS A 492 -30.30 -59.53 -4.95
N ALA A 493 -31.35 -60.05 -5.59
CA ALA A 493 -32.44 -59.25 -6.16
C ALA A 493 -33.16 -58.33 -5.14
N GLU A 494 -33.43 -58.81 -3.93
CA GLU A 494 -34.07 -57.99 -2.89
C GLU A 494 -33.18 -56.82 -2.44
N ASN A 495 -31.87 -57.06 -2.29
CA ASN A 495 -30.93 -56.02 -1.86
C ASN A 495 -30.73 -55.01 -2.99
N GLU A 496 -30.68 -55.46 -4.25
CA GLU A 496 -30.62 -54.57 -5.42
C GLU A 496 -31.82 -53.61 -5.49
N ALA A 497 -33.04 -54.12 -5.26
CA ALA A 497 -34.22 -53.29 -5.17
C ALA A 497 -34.14 -52.25 -4.03
N ILE A 498 -33.56 -52.63 -2.89
CA ILE A 498 -33.31 -51.69 -1.77
C ILE A 498 -32.35 -50.57 -2.19
N PHE A 499 -31.24 -50.91 -2.86
CA PHE A 499 -30.26 -49.92 -3.30
C PHE A 499 -30.86 -48.94 -4.32
N HIS A 500 -31.61 -49.43 -5.29
CA HIS A 500 -32.35 -48.59 -6.24
C HIS A 500 -33.31 -47.65 -5.53
N ARG A 501 -34.11 -48.16 -4.58
CA ARG A 501 -35.04 -47.33 -3.80
C ARG A 501 -34.31 -46.22 -3.03
N VAL A 502 -33.13 -46.49 -2.45
CA VAL A 502 -32.35 -45.44 -1.73
C VAL A 502 -31.86 -44.37 -2.70
N VAL A 503 -31.41 -44.74 -3.90
CA VAL A 503 -31.01 -43.77 -4.94
C VAL A 503 -32.18 -42.94 -5.45
N GLU A 504 -33.34 -43.56 -5.67
CA GLU A 504 -34.54 -42.88 -6.20
C GLU A 504 -35.20 -41.96 -5.17
N THR A 505 -35.29 -42.40 -3.91
CA THR A 505 -36.01 -41.67 -2.86
C THR A 505 -35.12 -40.74 -2.04
N GLY A 506 -33.80 -40.96 -2.05
CA GLY A 506 -32.85 -40.30 -1.16
C GLY A 506 -33.02 -40.67 0.32
N GLN A 507 -33.88 -41.63 0.67
CA GLN A 507 -34.07 -42.05 2.05
C GLN A 507 -33.06 -43.14 2.43
N PRO A 508 -32.33 -43.01 3.55
CA PRO A 508 -31.37 -44.02 3.97
C PRO A 508 -32.08 -45.32 4.38
N TYR A 509 -31.44 -46.45 4.12
CA TYR A 509 -31.90 -47.75 4.57
C TYR A 509 -31.04 -48.25 5.73
N ARG A 510 -31.69 -48.88 6.72
CA ARG A 510 -31.03 -49.51 7.87
C ARG A 510 -31.74 -50.82 8.19
N ALA A 511 -30.98 -51.87 8.40
CA ALA A 511 -31.47 -53.12 8.95
C ALA A 511 -30.59 -53.52 10.14
N TYR A 512 -31.24 -54.03 11.18
CA TYR A 512 -30.61 -54.48 12.41
C TYR A 512 -30.78 -55.98 12.53
N ALA A 513 -29.69 -56.69 12.84
CA ALA A 513 -29.63 -58.14 12.96
C ALA A 513 -30.38 -58.86 11.82
N LYS A 514 -30.18 -58.41 10.56
CA LYS A 514 -30.80 -59.10 9.42
C LYS A 514 -30.13 -60.47 9.27
N PRO A 515 -30.89 -61.58 9.27
CA PRO A 515 -30.33 -62.91 9.06
C PRO A 515 -29.91 -63.07 7.59
N PHE A 516 -28.76 -63.68 7.38
CA PHE A 516 -28.23 -64.08 6.09
C PHE A 516 -27.90 -65.56 6.13
N GLU A 517 -28.48 -66.28 5.17
CA GLU A 517 -28.19 -67.69 4.89
C GLU A 517 -27.36 -67.77 3.62
N TYR A 518 -26.39 -68.68 3.59
CA TYR A 518 -25.51 -68.90 2.44
C TYR A 518 -25.77 -70.30 1.89
N PRO A 519 -26.66 -70.47 0.89
CA PRO A 519 -27.00 -71.78 0.34
C PRO A 519 -25.79 -72.55 -0.20
N ASP A 520 -24.80 -71.82 -0.73
CA ASP A 520 -23.56 -72.39 -1.28
C ASP A 520 -22.50 -72.70 -0.19
N HIS A 521 -22.71 -72.21 1.04
CA HIS A 521 -21.83 -72.40 2.19
C HIS A 521 -22.63 -72.72 3.47
N PRO A 522 -23.32 -73.88 3.52
CA PRO A 522 -24.16 -74.26 4.65
C PRO A 522 -23.38 -74.40 5.97
N GLU A 523 -22.06 -74.60 5.91
CA GLU A 523 -21.17 -74.67 7.06
C GLU A 523 -21.08 -73.35 7.86
N TRP A 524 -21.43 -72.21 7.27
CA TRP A 524 -21.41 -70.91 7.95
C TRP A 524 -22.66 -70.65 8.80
N GLY A 525 -23.71 -71.45 8.62
CA GLY A 525 -24.98 -71.26 9.30
C GLY A 525 -25.64 -69.90 9.00
N VAL A 526 -26.55 -69.49 9.89
CA VAL A 526 -27.19 -68.17 9.81
C VAL A 526 -26.26 -67.13 10.44
N THR A 527 -25.92 -66.11 9.68
CA THR A 527 -25.19 -64.94 10.19
C THR A 527 -26.13 -63.75 10.35
N TYR A 528 -25.89 -62.89 11.33
CA TYR A 528 -26.67 -61.70 11.59
C TYR A 528 -25.84 -60.45 11.31
N TRP A 529 -26.40 -59.55 10.49
CA TRP A 529 -25.70 -58.34 10.06
C TRP A 529 -26.54 -57.10 10.29
N ASP A 530 -25.91 -56.10 10.91
CA ASP A 530 -26.35 -54.73 10.87
C ASP A 530 -25.81 -54.10 9.59
N TRP A 531 -26.69 -53.57 8.75
CA TRP A 531 -26.23 -52.88 7.55
C TRP A 531 -26.99 -51.61 7.27
N THR A 532 -26.26 -50.62 6.78
CA THR A 532 -26.80 -49.31 6.45
C THR A 532 -26.39 -48.90 5.05
N LEU A 533 -27.31 -48.26 4.34
CA LEU A 533 -27.06 -47.65 3.04
C LEU A 533 -27.52 -46.21 3.10
N VAL A 534 -26.54 -45.30 3.05
CA VAL A 534 -26.76 -43.86 3.23
C VAL A 534 -26.42 -43.13 1.92
N PRO A 535 -27.36 -42.36 1.34
CA PRO A 535 -27.07 -41.55 0.17
C PRO A 535 -26.26 -40.30 0.52
N VAL A 536 -25.32 -39.96 -0.34
CA VAL A 536 -24.55 -38.72 -0.31
C VAL A 536 -25.04 -37.83 -1.43
N PHE A 537 -25.34 -36.59 -1.08
CA PHE A 537 -25.96 -35.62 -1.96
C PHE A 537 -24.93 -34.61 -2.47
N ASP A 538 -25.16 -34.09 -3.68
CA ASP A 538 -24.54 -32.86 -4.14
C ASP A 538 -25.28 -31.60 -3.64
N ALA A 539 -24.82 -30.43 -4.08
CA ALA A 539 -25.43 -29.14 -3.75
C ALA A 539 -26.89 -29.01 -4.25
N GLU A 540 -27.28 -29.77 -5.26
CA GLU A 540 -28.62 -29.78 -5.86
C GLU A 540 -29.55 -30.81 -5.20
N LYS A 541 -29.10 -31.46 -4.11
CA LYS A 541 -29.80 -32.54 -3.41
C LYS A 541 -30.04 -33.79 -4.27
N THR A 542 -29.24 -33.99 -5.30
CA THR A 542 -29.25 -35.23 -6.08
C THR A 542 -28.32 -36.25 -5.44
N VAL A 543 -28.75 -37.51 -5.38
CA VAL A 543 -27.91 -38.60 -4.88
C VAL A 543 -26.77 -38.85 -5.87
N THR A 544 -25.53 -38.61 -5.45
CA THR A 544 -24.33 -38.79 -6.28
C THR A 544 -23.53 -40.05 -5.93
N ARG A 545 -23.57 -40.43 -4.65
CA ARG A 545 -22.78 -41.52 -4.06
C ARG A 545 -23.56 -42.22 -2.97
N LEU A 546 -23.12 -43.41 -2.60
CA LEU A 546 -23.70 -44.20 -1.52
C LEU A 546 -22.61 -44.66 -0.56
N ILE A 547 -22.89 -44.58 0.74
CA ILE A 547 -22.10 -45.19 1.79
C ILE A 547 -22.82 -46.47 2.23
N TYR A 548 -22.19 -47.61 2.00
CA TYR A 548 -22.67 -48.92 2.40
C TYR A 548 -21.81 -49.44 3.55
N THR A 549 -22.43 -49.73 4.70
CA THR A 549 -21.75 -50.31 5.85
C THR A 549 -22.36 -51.63 6.26
N LEU A 550 -21.51 -52.56 6.70
CA LEU A 550 -21.87 -53.86 7.22
C LEU A 550 -21.13 -54.10 8.53
N LEU A 551 -21.85 -54.56 9.54
CA LEU A 551 -21.29 -54.97 10.83
C LEU A 551 -21.87 -56.34 11.18
N ASN A 552 -20.97 -57.31 11.38
CA ASN A 552 -21.36 -58.65 11.82
C ASN A 552 -21.73 -58.60 13.31
N VAL A 553 -22.96 -58.96 13.64
CA VAL A 553 -23.49 -59.00 15.02
C VAL A 553 -23.84 -60.42 15.45
N THR A 554 -23.43 -61.44 14.69
CA THR A 554 -23.77 -62.86 14.91
C THR A 554 -23.44 -63.33 16.32
N GLU A 555 -22.20 -63.13 16.79
CA GLU A 555 -21.79 -63.55 18.14
C GLU A 555 -22.65 -62.92 19.23
N ARG A 556 -22.99 -61.64 19.06
CA ARG A 556 -23.84 -60.91 20.00
C ARG A 556 -25.26 -61.48 20.03
N GLU A 557 -25.86 -61.73 18.87
CA GLU A 557 -27.23 -62.26 18.77
C GLU A 557 -27.30 -63.69 19.33
N LEU A 558 -26.33 -64.54 19.00
CA LEU A 558 -26.26 -65.91 19.53
C LEU A 558 -26.09 -65.92 21.05
N ALA A 559 -25.21 -65.07 21.60
CA ALA A 559 -25.02 -64.95 23.04
C ALA A 559 -26.29 -64.44 23.74
N GLN A 560 -27.02 -63.50 23.13
CA GLN A 560 -28.30 -63.03 23.68
C GLN A 560 -29.38 -64.11 23.65
N GLU A 561 -29.45 -64.89 22.58
CA GLU A 561 -30.41 -65.99 22.48
C GLU A 561 -30.07 -67.11 23.47
N GLU A 562 -28.79 -67.45 23.63
CA GLU A 562 -28.32 -68.43 24.62
C GLU A 562 -28.58 -67.95 26.05
N LEU A 563 -28.33 -66.68 26.35
CA LEU A 563 -28.66 -66.09 27.65
C LEU A 563 -30.16 -66.21 27.93
N LYS A 564 -31.01 -65.85 26.96
CA LYS A 564 -32.47 -65.95 27.10
C LYS A 564 -32.93 -67.40 27.30
N LYS A 565 -32.32 -68.37 26.60
CA LYS A 565 -32.57 -69.80 26.79
C LYS A 565 -32.14 -70.26 28.18
N SER A 566 -30.95 -69.87 28.63
CA SER A 566 -30.41 -70.18 29.96
C SER A 566 -31.28 -69.59 31.07
N GLU A 567 -31.68 -68.32 30.97
CA GLU A 567 -32.60 -67.66 31.90
C GLU A 567 -33.96 -68.37 31.97
N SER A 568 -34.55 -68.70 30.80
CA SER A 568 -35.82 -69.43 30.74
C SER A 568 -35.71 -70.83 31.36
N MET A 569 -34.61 -71.55 31.07
CA MET A 569 -34.33 -72.86 31.63
C MET A 569 -34.12 -72.80 33.14
N LEU A 570 -33.40 -71.81 33.65
CA LEU A 570 -33.17 -71.59 35.08
C LEU A 570 -34.49 -71.32 35.81
N LYS A 571 -35.33 -70.41 35.28
CA LYS A 571 -36.67 -70.13 35.85
C LYS A 571 -37.55 -71.38 35.90
N ARG A 572 -37.59 -72.16 34.81
CA ARG A 572 -38.34 -73.42 34.76
C ARG A 572 -37.81 -74.46 35.76
N THR A 573 -36.50 -74.54 35.92
CA THR A 573 -35.85 -75.48 36.85
C THR A 573 -36.14 -75.11 38.30
N GLN A 574 -36.06 -73.81 38.65
CA GLN A 574 -36.44 -73.30 39.97
C GLN A 574 -37.90 -73.65 40.32
N HIS A 575 -38.81 -73.43 39.36
CA HIS A 575 -40.22 -73.77 39.53
C HIS A 575 -40.47 -75.27 39.70
N LEU A 576 -39.86 -76.11 38.83
CA LEU A 576 -39.98 -77.57 38.92
C LEU A 576 -39.43 -78.13 40.23
N ALA A 577 -38.29 -77.60 40.70
CA ALA A 577 -37.68 -78.01 41.96
C ALA A 577 -38.38 -77.41 43.19
N LYS A 578 -39.33 -76.48 43.00
CA LYS A 578 -40.01 -75.70 44.06
C LYS A 578 -39.00 -75.00 44.98
N VAL A 579 -37.97 -74.41 44.38
CA VAL A 579 -36.88 -73.71 45.07
C VAL A 579 -36.93 -72.24 44.68
N GLY A 580 -37.33 -71.40 45.63
CA GLY A 580 -37.26 -69.96 45.50
C GLY A 580 -35.90 -69.44 45.96
N GLY A 581 -35.21 -68.69 45.11
CA GLY A 581 -34.04 -67.89 45.49
C GLY A 581 -34.47 -66.54 46.07
N TRP A 582 -33.78 -66.09 47.11
CA TRP A 582 -33.94 -64.76 47.69
C TRP A 582 -32.57 -64.14 47.97
N GLU A 583 -32.49 -62.82 47.92
CA GLU A 583 -31.28 -62.05 48.18
C GLU A 583 -31.62 -60.82 49.01
N TYR A 584 -30.78 -60.48 49.96
CA TYR A 584 -30.83 -59.28 50.78
C TYR A 584 -29.53 -58.49 50.61
N ASP A 585 -29.64 -57.33 49.97
CA ASP A 585 -28.60 -56.33 49.90
C ASP A 585 -28.54 -55.58 51.24
N ILE A 586 -27.43 -55.73 51.97
CA ILE A 586 -27.27 -55.17 53.31
C ILE A 586 -27.07 -53.65 53.25
N GLU A 587 -26.41 -53.14 52.21
CA GLU A 587 -26.12 -51.71 52.05
C GLU A 587 -27.39 -50.93 51.74
N ASN A 588 -28.17 -51.43 50.76
CA ASN A 588 -29.41 -50.79 50.31
C ASN A 588 -30.63 -51.21 51.15
N LYS A 589 -30.46 -52.16 52.08
CA LYS A 589 -31.52 -52.78 52.88
C LYS A 589 -32.68 -53.27 52.02
N LYS A 590 -32.34 -53.90 50.90
CA LYS A 590 -33.32 -54.32 49.88
C LYS A 590 -33.32 -55.84 49.72
N ILE A 591 -34.49 -56.45 49.84
CA ILE A 591 -34.72 -57.86 49.54
C ILE A 591 -35.26 -57.99 48.11
N SER A 592 -34.72 -58.96 47.38
CA SER A 592 -35.18 -59.39 46.07
C SER A 592 -35.53 -60.87 46.12
N TRP A 593 -36.67 -61.23 45.55
CA TRP A 593 -37.18 -62.59 45.49
C TRP A 593 -37.29 -63.05 44.04
N SER A 594 -37.00 -64.33 43.81
CA SER A 594 -37.40 -65.00 42.57
C SER A 594 -38.91 -65.28 42.57
N ASP A 595 -39.47 -65.45 41.37
CA ASP A 595 -40.89 -65.75 41.13
C ASP A 595 -41.40 -66.94 41.99
N GLU A 596 -40.53 -67.93 42.25
CA GLU A 596 -40.88 -69.12 43.03
C GLU A 596 -41.01 -68.85 44.55
N VAL A 597 -40.33 -67.85 45.10
CA VAL A 597 -40.54 -67.45 46.52
C VAL A 597 -41.96 -66.93 46.71
N TYR A 598 -42.43 -66.08 45.80
CA TYR A 598 -43.82 -65.60 45.82
C TYR A 598 -44.83 -66.76 45.74
N CYS A 599 -44.53 -67.80 44.94
CA CYS A 599 -45.34 -69.02 44.85
C CYS A 599 -45.40 -69.80 46.17
N ILE A 600 -44.25 -69.99 46.85
CA ILE A 600 -44.16 -70.68 48.16
C ILE A 600 -44.94 -69.89 49.23
N TYR A 601 -44.80 -68.57 49.23
CA TYR A 601 -45.52 -67.67 50.15
C TYR A 601 -47.01 -67.55 49.81
N GLY A 602 -47.42 -67.91 48.58
CA GLY A 602 -48.81 -67.87 48.12
C GLY A 602 -49.33 -66.46 47.83
N VAL A 603 -48.43 -65.52 47.55
CA VAL A 603 -48.69 -64.08 47.31
C VAL A 603 -48.27 -63.67 45.90
N SER A 604 -48.72 -62.53 45.40
CA SER A 604 -48.27 -61.96 44.11
C SER A 604 -47.18 -60.89 44.32
N PRO A 605 -46.28 -60.67 43.34
CA PRO A 605 -45.30 -59.59 43.38
C PRO A 605 -45.91 -58.19 43.50
N GLU A 606 -47.13 -57.99 43.00
CA GLU A 606 -47.83 -56.70 43.04
C GLU A 606 -48.46 -56.41 44.42
N GLU A 607 -48.77 -57.44 45.21
CA GLU A 607 -49.49 -57.32 46.48
C GLU A 607 -48.59 -57.46 47.72
N TYR A 608 -47.36 -57.94 47.54
CA TYR A 608 -46.46 -58.27 48.63
C TYR A 608 -45.06 -57.68 48.44
N ASP A 609 -44.68 -56.77 49.34
CA ASP A 609 -43.34 -56.19 49.38
C ASP A 609 -42.38 -57.14 50.13
N PRO A 610 -41.36 -57.71 49.46
CA PRO A 610 -40.37 -58.57 50.11
C PRO A 610 -39.53 -57.86 51.17
N ASN A 611 -39.54 -56.52 51.22
CA ASN A 611 -38.78 -55.75 52.22
C ASN A 611 -39.46 -55.68 53.60
N ASP A 612 -40.73 -56.11 53.72
CA ASP A 612 -41.43 -56.15 55.01
C ASP A 612 -41.05 -57.39 55.82
N MET A 613 -39.85 -57.35 56.43
CA MET A 613 -39.32 -58.45 57.27
C MET A 613 -40.22 -58.78 58.48
N LYS A 614 -41.00 -57.81 58.97
CA LYS A 614 -41.92 -58.03 60.11
C LYS A 614 -43.13 -58.86 59.70
N ARG A 615 -43.53 -58.76 58.44
CA ARG A 615 -44.59 -59.59 57.86
C ARG A 615 -44.04 -60.93 57.39
N ASP A 616 -42.83 -60.95 56.85
CA ASP A 616 -42.13 -62.16 56.39
C ASP A 616 -41.99 -63.22 57.50
N ILE A 617 -41.55 -62.81 58.69
CA ILE A 617 -41.38 -63.73 59.82
C ILE A 617 -42.71 -64.34 60.31
N GLN A 618 -43.86 -63.73 59.99
CA GLN A 618 -45.17 -64.22 60.43
C GLN A 618 -45.61 -65.50 59.72
N PHE A 619 -45.07 -65.77 58.53
CA PHE A 619 -45.35 -67.00 57.80
C PHE A 619 -44.70 -68.23 58.46
N TYR A 620 -43.69 -68.07 59.32
CA TYR A 620 -43.14 -69.17 60.11
C TYR A 620 -44.00 -69.44 61.35
N MET A 621 -44.12 -70.71 61.76
CA MET A 621 -44.84 -71.09 62.98
C MET A 621 -44.20 -70.48 64.22
N LEU A 622 -45.02 -70.18 65.24
CA LEU A 622 -44.62 -69.41 66.43
C LEU A 622 -43.38 -70.01 67.13
N GLU A 623 -43.29 -71.33 67.20
CA GLU A 623 -42.18 -72.06 67.80
C GLU A 623 -40.87 -71.94 67.01
N ASP A 624 -40.96 -71.73 65.69
CA ASP A 624 -39.81 -71.70 64.78
C ASP A 624 -39.35 -70.25 64.48
N ARG A 625 -40.17 -69.23 64.79
CA ARG A 625 -39.87 -67.79 64.56
C ARG A 625 -38.59 -67.32 65.24
N GLU A 626 -38.36 -67.74 66.49
CA GLU A 626 -37.13 -67.36 67.21
C GLU A 626 -35.88 -68.00 66.59
N ALA A 627 -35.99 -69.23 66.09
CA ALA A 627 -34.87 -69.93 65.47
C ALA A 627 -34.45 -69.25 64.15
N ILE A 628 -35.42 -68.97 63.26
CA ILE A 628 -35.14 -68.31 61.98
C ILE A 628 -34.69 -66.86 62.17
N GLY A 629 -35.32 -66.11 63.09
CA GLY A 629 -34.95 -64.73 63.38
C GLY A 629 -33.52 -64.61 63.93
N ARG A 630 -33.10 -65.52 64.83
CA ARG A 630 -31.71 -65.57 65.29
C ARG A 630 -30.74 -65.92 64.17
N ALA A 631 -31.04 -66.96 63.39
CA ALA A 631 -30.17 -67.38 62.29
C ALA A 631 -29.96 -66.28 61.25
N PHE A 632 -31.03 -65.57 60.87
CA PHE A 632 -30.94 -64.43 59.95
C PHE A 632 -30.12 -63.27 60.55
N ASN A 633 -30.34 -62.93 61.82
CA ASN A 633 -29.57 -61.87 62.49
C ASN A 633 -28.07 -62.21 62.63
N SER A 634 -27.73 -63.47 62.92
CA SER A 634 -26.34 -63.93 62.94
C SER A 634 -25.72 -63.93 61.54
N ALA A 635 -26.50 -64.18 60.48
CA ALA A 635 -26.01 -64.01 59.11
C ALA A 635 -25.70 -62.54 58.78
N VAL A 636 -26.56 -61.60 59.17
CA VAL A 636 -26.36 -60.15 58.93
C VAL A 636 -25.20 -59.59 59.76
N ASN A 637 -25.15 -59.88 61.05
CA ASN A 637 -24.24 -59.20 61.99
C ASN A 637 -22.92 -59.96 62.17
N GLU A 638 -22.95 -61.29 62.12
CA GLU A 638 -21.81 -62.15 62.45
C GLU A 638 -21.28 -62.91 61.23
N SER A 639 -21.93 -62.75 60.07
CA SER A 639 -21.60 -63.45 58.82
C SER A 639 -21.62 -64.98 58.92
N ILE A 640 -22.53 -65.53 59.72
CA ILE A 640 -22.68 -66.97 59.91
C ILE A 640 -23.78 -67.49 58.96
N PRO A 641 -23.47 -68.38 58.00
CA PRO A 641 -24.48 -68.98 57.13
C PRO A 641 -25.38 -69.93 57.92
N TYR A 642 -26.61 -70.16 57.44
CA TYR A 642 -27.55 -71.08 58.07
C TYR A 642 -28.23 -72.02 57.08
N ASP A 643 -28.68 -73.16 57.58
CA ASP A 643 -29.48 -74.15 56.87
C ASP A 643 -30.49 -74.74 57.86
N LEU A 644 -31.76 -74.36 57.70
CA LEU A 644 -32.81 -74.68 58.65
C LEU A 644 -33.99 -75.33 57.95
N GLN A 645 -34.60 -76.30 58.62
CA GLN A 645 -35.88 -76.89 58.22
C GLN A 645 -36.94 -76.49 59.25
N VAL A 646 -37.88 -75.66 58.82
CA VAL A 646 -38.84 -74.99 59.71
C VAL A 646 -40.26 -75.12 59.16
N ARG A 647 -41.24 -75.03 60.06
CA ARG A 647 -42.66 -75.05 59.69
C ARG A 647 -43.10 -73.67 59.23
N PHE A 648 -43.83 -73.66 58.14
CA PHE A 648 -44.22 -72.47 57.41
C PHE A 648 -45.71 -72.57 57.03
N VAL A 649 -46.44 -71.47 57.13
CA VAL A 649 -47.85 -71.37 56.77
C VAL A 649 -47.95 -70.26 55.76
N ASN A 650 -48.30 -70.59 54.52
CA ASN A 650 -48.37 -69.60 53.45
C ASN A 650 -49.62 -68.69 53.58
N ALA A 651 -49.72 -67.64 52.76
CA ALA A 651 -50.82 -66.66 52.81
C ALA A 651 -52.21 -67.26 52.57
N ARG A 652 -52.27 -68.44 51.93
CA ARG A 652 -53.50 -69.19 51.67
C ARG A 652 -53.87 -70.16 52.80
N GLY A 653 -53.12 -70.16 53.90
CA GLY A 653 -53.34 -71.01 55.07
C GLY A 653 -52.85 -72.45 54.91
N LYS A 654 -52.03 -72.75 53.89
CA LYS A 654 -51.47 -74.09 53.70
C LYS A 654 -50.25 -74.27 54.59
N ASN A 655 -50.26 -75.34 55.40
CA ASN A 655 -49.11 -75.76 56.20
C ASN A 655 -48.06 -76.44 55.31
N LEU A 656 -46.84 -75.96 55.41
CA LEU A 656 -45.66 -76.39 54.67
C LEU A 656 -44.50 -76.66 55.64
N TRP A 657 -43.62 -77.57 55.24
CA TRP A 657 -42.26 -77.61 55.74
C TRP A 657 -41.37 -76.94 54.70
N VAL A 658 -40.59 -75.95 55.11
CA VAL A 658 -39.63 -75.30 54.23
C VAL A 658 -38.21 -75.53 54.72
N ARG A 659 -37.30 -75.80 53.79
CA ARG A 659 -35.86 -75.69 54.04
C ARG A 659 -35.39 -74.35 53.54
N THR A 660 -34.83 -73.52 54.41
CA THR A 660 -34.29 -72.22 54.05
C THR A 660 -32.81 -72.17 54.39
N MET A 661 -32.01 -71.77 53.41
CA MET A 661 -30.56 -71.64 53.55
C MET A 661 -30.14 -70.22 53.21
N GLY A 662 -29.24 -69.63 54.00
CA GLY A 662 -28.67 -68.32 53.76
C GLY A 662 -27.14 -68.37 53.77
N GLN A 663 -26.52 -67.83 52.72
CA GLN A 663 -25.09 -67.60 52.61
C GLN A 663 -24.78 -66.10 52.60
N VAL A 664 -23.56 -65.74 53.00
CA VAL A 664 -23.14 -64.34 53.18
C VAL A 664 -21.96 -64.04 52.28
N ASP A 665 -22.14 -63.09 51.37
CA ASP A 665 -21.08 -62.50 50.58
C ASP A 665 -20.44 -61.34 51.33
N LYS A 666 -19.11 -61.31 51.28
CA LYS A 666 -18.29 -60.29 51.94
C LYS A 666 -17.52 -59.46 50.93
N LYS A 667 -17.43 -58.15 51.18
CA LYS A 667 -16.53 -57.24 50.50
C LYS A 667 -15.67 -56.55 51.55
N ASP A 668 -14.35 -56.61 51.39
CA ASP A 668 -13.38 -56.05 52.35
C ASP A 668 -13.59 -56.53 53.80
N GLY A 669 -13.97 -57.80 53.95
CA GLY A 669 -14.21 -58.45 55.26
C GLY A 669 -15.55 -58.10 55.92
N ARG A 670 -16.36 -57.20 55.33
CA ARG A 670 -17.70 -56.85 55.82
C ARG A 670 -18.79 -57.57 55.02
N PRO A 671 -19.87 -58.04 55.66
CA PRO A 671 -21.00 -58.62 54.94
C PRO A 671 -21.69 -57.53 54.12
N VAL A 672 -21.83 -57.76 52.82
CA VAL A 672 -22.49 -56.82 51.89
C VAL A 672 -23.82 -57.35 51.35
N ARG A 673 -23.96 -58.68 51.33
CA ARG A 673 -25.11 -59.34 50.72
C ARG A 673 -25.35 -60.69 51.36
N ILE A 674 -26.61 -61.03 51.60
CA ILE A 674 -27.03 -62.36 52.01
C ILE A 674 -27.89 -62.91 50.91
N PHE A 675 -27.60 -64.11 50.43
CA PHE A 675 -28.43 -64.75 49.41
C PHE A 675 -28.66 -66.19 49.80
N GLY A 676 -29.78 -66.72 49.34
CA GLY A 676 -30.27 -67.98 49.86
C GLY A 676 -31.37 -68.55 49.02
N ASN A 677 -31.87 -69.68 49.49
CA ASN A 677 -33.07 -70.28 48.93
C ASN A 677 -34.06 -70.68 50.01
N ILE A 678 -35.30 -70.88 49.60
CA ILE A 678 -36.37 -71.48 50.35
C ILE A 678 -37.02 -72.56 49.48
N MET A 679 -37.19 -73.75 50.02
CA MET A 679 -37.69 -74.92 49.30
C MET A 679 -38.82 -75.57 50.08
N ASP A 680 -39.94 -75.86 49.42
CA ASP A 680 -41.02 -76.66 50.00
C ASP A 680 -40.58 -78.13 50.08
N ILE A 681 -40.30 -78.60 51.29
CA ILE A 681 -39.88 -79.98 51.60
C ILE A 681 -40.99 -80.79 52.27
N THR A 682 -42.25 -80.34 52.18
CA THR A 682 -43.40 -80.98 52.85
C THR A 682 -43.58 -82.43 52.42
N GLU A 683 -43.46 -82.71 51.12
CA GLU A 683 -43.59 -84.07 50.58
C GLU A 683 -42.47 -84.99 51.07
N MET A 684 -41.24 -84.46 51.13
CA MET A 684 -40.08 -85.18 51.67
C MET A 684 -40.28 -85.51 53.16
N LYS A 685 -40.74 -84.54 53.96
CA LYS A 685 -41.03 -84.76 55.40
C LYS A 685 -42.14 -85.76 55.62
N ASN A 686 -43.25 -85.65 54.89
CA ASN A 686 -44.35 -86.59 54.97
C ASN A 686 -43.93 -88.01 54.59
N THR A 687 -43.07 -88.14 53.57
CA THR A 687 -42.53 -89.45 53.15
C THR A 687 -41.58 -90.02 54.20
N GLN A 688 -40.72 -89.19 54.80
CA GLN A 688 -39.82 -89.59 55.87
C GLN A 688 -40.58 -90.06 57.12
N GLU A 689 -41.64 -89.33 57.53
CA GLU A 689 -42.49 -89.74 58.65
C GLU A 689 -43.24 -91.05 58.37
N LYS A 690 -43.77 -91.22 57.15
CA LYS A 690 -44.41 -92.48 56.73
C LYS A 690 -43.42 -93.64 56.78
N LEU A 691 -42.20 -93.44 56.29
CA LEU A 691 -41.13 -94.44 56.33
C LEU A 691 -40.72 -94.76 57.78
N SER A 692 -40.61 -93.76 58.65
CA SER A 692 -40.29 -93.97 60.07
C SER A 692 -41.36 -94.81 60.76
N LYS A 693 -42.64 -94.45 60.59
CA LYS A 693 -43.77 -95.23 61.13
C LYS A 693 -43.81 -96.65 60.60
N LEU A 694 -43.59 -96.82 59.29
CA LEU A 694 -43.55 -98.13 58.66
C LEU A 694 -42.37 -98.97 59.17
N ASN A 695 -41.21 -98.35 59.38
CA ASN A 695 -40.04 -99.02 59.93
C ASN A 695 -40.26 -99.44 61.38
N GLU A 696 -40.84 -98.59 62.23
CA GLU A 696 -41.24 -98.93 63.60
C GLU A 696 -42.24 -100.10 63.64
N GLU A 697 -43.24 -100.11 62.74
CA GLU A 697 -44.18 -101.23 62.60
C GLU A 697 -43.49 -102.52 62.13
N LEU A 698 -42.53 -102.41 61.21
CA LEU A 698 -41.72 -103.52 60.73
C LEU A 698 -40.83 -104.08 61.84
N GLU A 699 -40.13 -103.24 62.58
CA GLU A 699 -39.28 -103.64 63.71
C GLU A 699 -40.10 -104.36 64.79
N LYS A 700 -41.29 -103.83 65.11
CA LYS A 700 -42.22 -104.51 66.02
C LYS A 700 -42.64 -105.88 65.48
N ARG A 701 -43.02 -105.97 64.21
CA ARG A 701 -43.43 -107.25 63.57
C ARG A 701 -42.28 -108.26 63.50
N VAL A 702 -41.06 -107.80 63.21
CA VAL A 702 -39.86 -108.64 63.22
C VAL A 702 -39.62 -109.18 64.61
N LYS A 703 -39.68 -108.34 65.66
CA LYS A 703 -39.53 -108.77 67.05
C LYS A 703 -40.56 -109.82 67.45
N ASP A 704 -41.83 -109.61 67.13
CA ASP A 704 -42.91 -110.57 67.41
C ASP A 704 -42.69 -111.90 66.68
N ARG A 705 -42.25 -111.87 65.41
CA ARG A 705 -41.99 -113.07 64.62
C ARG A 705 -40.75 -113.84 65.07
N THR A 706 -39.69 -113.15 65.48
CA THR A 706 -38.49 -113.77 66.05
C THR A 706 -38.83 -114.52 67.34
N ALA A 707 -39.65 -113.93 68.22
CA ALA A 707 -40.11 -114.59 69.44
C ALA A 707 -40.95 -115.86 69.16
N GLU A 708 -41.82 -115.83 68.14
CA GLU A 708 -42.58 -117.01 67.71
C GLU A 708 -41.65 -118.11 67.15
N LEU A 709 -40.65 -117.73 66.36
CA LEU A 709 -39.67 -118.66 65.79
C LEU A 709 -38.78 -119.28 66.86
N GLU A 710 -38.31 -118.51 67.85
CA GLU A 710 -37.57 -119.02 68.99
C GLU A 710 -38.39 -120.05 69.78
N THR A 711 -39.69 -119.76 69.99
CA THR A 711 -40.61 -120.70 70.64
C THR A 711 -40.74 -122.00 69.83
N LYS A 712 -40.97 -121.91 68.52
CA LYS A 712 -41.04 -123.10 67.64
C LYS A 712 -39.72 -123.85 67.52
N ASN A 713 -38.58 -123.16 67.53
CA ASN A 713 -37.27 -123.79 67.54
C ASN A 713 -37.05 -124.55 68.85
N ALA A 714 -37.42 -123.99 70.01
CA ALA A 714 -37.34 -124.69 71.28
C ALA A 714 -38.23 -125.96 71.30
N GLU A 715 -39.43 -125.90 70.72
CA GLU A 715 -40.30 -127.07 70.53
C GLU A 715 -39.64 -128.13 69.62
N LEU A 716 -39.03 -127.72 68.52
CA LEU A 716 -38.31 -128.61 67.60
C LEU A 716 -37.07 -129.22 68.23
N GLU A 717 -36.27 -128.47 68.98
CA GLU A 717 -35.11 -128.97 69.71
C GLU A 717 -35.54 -130.01 70.76
N HIS A 718 -36.62 -129.75 71.50
CA HIS A 718 -37.19 -130.75 72.41
C HIS A 718 -37.61 -132.01 71.65
N LEU A 719 -38.31 -131.88 70.51
CA LEU A 719 -38.74 -133.02 69.71
C LEU A 719 -37.54 -133.83 69.19
N ASN A 720 -36.49 -133.13 68.76
CA ASN A 720 -35.26 -133.73 68.23
C ASN A 720 -34.50 -134.47 69.33
N HIS A 721 -34.41 -133.91 70.54
CA HIS A 721 -33.78 -134.57 71.70
C HIS A 721 -34.52 -135.85 72.11
N VAL A 722 -35.85 -135.88 71.99
CA VAL A 722 -36.66 -137.09 72.17
C VAL A 722 -36.39 -138.13 71.07
N TYR A 723 -36.24 -137.69 69.83
CA TYR A 723 -35.98 -138.57 68.68
C TYR A 723 -34.58 -139.20 68.74
N VAL A 724 -33.55 -138.41 69.03
CA VAL A 724 -32.16 -138.91 69.22
C VAL A 724 -32.09 -139.88 70.40
N GLY A 725 -32.81 -139.60 71.50
CA GLY A 725 -32.93 -140.52 72.63
C GLY A 725 -33.66 -141.84 72.29
N ARG A 726 -34.45 -141.86 71.21
CA ARG A 726 -35.12 -143.06 70.69
C ARG A 726 -34.19 -143.85 69.75
N GLU A 727 -33.43 -143.17 68.90
CA GLU A 727 -32.42 -143.82 68.04
C GLU A 727 -31.28 -144.44 68.83
N LEU A 728 -30.76 -143.75 69.86
CA LEU A 728 -29.72 -144.30 70.74
C LEU A 728 -30.19 -145.59 71.43
N ARG A 729 -31.45 -145.63 71.88
CA ARG A 729 -32.07 -146.86 72.42
C ARG A 729 -32.18 -147.97 71.36
N MET A 730 -32.47 -147.63 70.10
CA MET A 730 -32.50 -148.60 69.02
C MET A 730 -31.10 -149.15 68.68
N ILE A 731 -30.07 -148.32 68.70
CA ILE A 731 -28.67 -148.75 68.48
C ILE A 731 -28.23 -149.69 69.61
N GLU A 732 -28.55 -149.36 70.85
CA GLU A 732 -28.24 -150.21 72.00
C GLU A 732 -28.98 -151.55 71.95
N LEU A 733 -30.26 -151.54 71.57
CA LEU A 733 -31.02 -152.77 71.31
C LEU A 733 -30.43 -153.62 70.18
N LYS A 734 -30.00 -152.99 69.06
CA LYS A 734 -29.33 -153.71 67.97
C LYS A 734 -28.00 -154.32 68.44
N ARG A 735 -27.21 -153.60 69.24
CA ARG A 735 -25.97 -154.12 69.82
C ARG A 735 -26.22 -155.33 70.71
N ILE A 736 -27.20 -155.23 71.61
CA ILE A 736 -27.62 -156.35 72.46
C ILE A 736 -28.08 -157.53 71.62
N ASN A 737 -28.82 -157.29 70.53
CA ASN A 737 -29.28 -158.35 69.64
C ASN A 737 -28.12 -159.04 68.91
N SER A 738 -27.14 -158.29 68.42
CA SER A 738 -25.92 -158.84 67.82
C SER A 738 -25.07 -159.64 68.82
N GLU A 739 -24.94 -159.16 70.07
CA GLU A 739 -24.27 -159.91 71.15
C GLU A 739 -25.01 -161.24 71.46
N LEU A 740 -26.35 -161.22 71.43
CA LEU A 740 -27.17 -162.43 71.59
C LEU A 740 -27.02 -163.40 70.41
N GLU A 741 -27.02 -162.91 69.17
CA GLU A 741 -26.81 -163.72 67.96
C GLU A 741 -25.43 -164.41 67.98
N ILE A 742 -24.37 -163.69 68.36
CA ILE A 742 -23.03 -164.26 68.53
C ILE A 742 -23.03 -165.36 69.61
N LYS A 743 -23.80 -165.17 70.69
CA LYS A 743 -23.90 -166.14 71.79
C LYS A 743 -24.74 -167.36 71.43
N ILE A 744 -25.76 -167.21 70.59
CA ILE A 744 -26.53 -168.32 70.01
C ILE A 744 -25.63 -169.11 69.05
N ALA A 745 -24.87 -168.44 68.18
CA ALA A 745 -23.94 -169.10 67.25
C ALA A 745 -22.79 -169.86 67.96
N SER A 746 -22.39 -169.44 69.16
CA SER A 746 -21.40 -170.18 69.97
C SER A 746 -21.99 -171.38 70.72
N LEU A 747 -23.30 -171.37 71.01
CA LEU A 747 -24.03 -172.49 71.59
C LEU A 747 -24.36 -173.57 70.55
N GLU A 748 -24.68 -173.20 69.31
CA GLU A 748 -24.92 -174.15 68.20
C GLU A 748 -23.65 -174.92 67.80
N LYS A 749 -22.45 -174.37 68.04
CA LYS A 749 -21.17 -175.06 67.82
C LYS A 749 -20.80 -176.08 68.90
N THR A 750 -21.53 -176.15 70.02
CA THR A 750 -21.24 -177.06 71.14
C THR A 750 -22.29 -178.17 71.33
N GLY A 751 -23.32 -178.22 70.48
CA GLY A 751 -24.39 -179.25 70.49
C GLY A 751 -24.24 -180.38 69.47
N GLY A 752 -23.01 -180.80 69.18
CA GLY A 752 -22.69 -181.93 68.29
C GLY A 752 -21.97 -183.05 69.02
N ASN A 753 -22.67 -183.74 69.92
CA ASN A 753 -22.50 -185.15 70.29
C ASN A 753 -23.68 -185.62 71.14
#